data_AF-A0A8J6LUR6-F1
#
_entry.id   AF-A0A8J6LUR6-F1
#
_cell.length_a   1.000
_cell.length_b   1.000
_cell.length_c   1.000
_cell.angle_alpha   90.00
_cell.angle_beta   90.00
_cell.angle_gamma   90.00
#
_symmetry.space_group_name_H-M   'P 1'
#
loop_
_entity.id
_entity.type
_entity.pdbx_description
1 polymer ?
#
loop_
_entity_poly.entity_id
_entity_poly.type
_entity_poly.pdbx_seq_one_letter_code
_entity_poly.pdbx_strand_id
1 'polypeptide(L)'
;MQVDDFFPVFAKWAREQGLDEARRRFGGVLGAKLDDYVREYEERVARIESDDPPVLHGPRDPWYPGPNDDSDQYWPALRAFFTDQLGWDEDRVRPVDRASTKVVAYTPRPERSTWTSKGLVVGYVQSGKTTNFTAVIAKAADVGYKLVIVLSGIHNGLRRQTQERLDQQLKDLSPTAWLTLTDPGADFYAPAMQSTALLHDQASKVAICVVKKNKTVLKRLDKWLEDADKQRVLADLPVLVIDDEADQASVQTATINPLIRRILAKLPRCTYVGYTATPFANVLIDPAADDLYPQDFILNLPRPNGYFGTDRIFGREAVEGDEANGADLDGHDMVRIIDDSELVHLRPVGRQVAGFTPEITDSLESAIRWFWLATAARRARGDTGHSTMLIHTAVKIAVHEAFKEPLVEVRDDALRRLGDGDRTILDELEALWIAETARVPASEFPEVTATSFTEVREHLTDVVGATRVVLDNCRSDDRLDYSQPGQIAIAVGGNTLSRGLTLEGLVVSYFVRAAQAYDTLLQMARWFGFRPGYEDLPRIWMTAQLEAWFRHLATVEHEIRLDIERYEQQGLTPRQFGVRIRTHPVLRITAKMGAACPAYASYGGRRIQTRYFIEHDAGWLRGNLDAADELIRDTRAAAGIGEDLPNGGLLYRDVPAELVERFIGTYTSHPDSPDLDPDLILKYVGKQRASGSLDRWSVAVMAATDDNNGTVRLGGIEFGRITRAKLSGTGPDRADIKTLMSKEHRVVDLGFDPAAARAMNETALMEARNTDADGSVRGLLLLYPIDPASQPDPRNARTRDPLAAHDDVIGLALVFPGNADAGQVESYVAADLSGVQIEEEEAELAALNGEDDP
;
A
#
# COMPACT_ATOMS: atom_id res chain seq x y z
N MET A 1 19.30 -9.09 -47.50
CA MET A 1 18.09 -9.02 -46.65
C MET A 1 17.84 -10.42 -46.13
N GLN A 2 18.28 -10.68 -44.92
CA GLN A 2 18.02 -11.94 -44.22
C GLN A 2 16.57 -11.95 -43.72
N VAL A 3 16.13 -13.12 -43.32
CA VAL A 3 14.74 -13.53 -43.22
C VAL A 3 13.97 -12.93 -42.04
N ASP A 4 14.62 -12.23 -41.11
CA ASP A 4 14.03 -11.69 -39.86
C ASP A 4 13.43 -10.26 -39.96
N ASP A 5 13.73 -9.50 -41.03
CA ASP A 5 13.38 -8.05 -41.09
C ASP A 5 11.87 -7.74 -41.27
N PHE A 6 11.00 -8.75 -41.45
CA PHE A 6 9.59 -8.53 -41.79
C PHE A 6 8.60 -8.79 -40.65
N PHE A 7 9.04 -9.40 -39.54
CA PHE A 7 8.20 -9.58 -38.36
C PHE A 7 7.68 -8.25 -37.80
N PRO A 8 8.49 -7.18 -37.67
CA PRO A 8 8.01 -5.87 -37.18
C PRO A 8 6.83 -5.33 -38.00
N VAL A 9 6.87 -5.49 -39.32
CA VAL A 9 5.77 -5.06 -40.21
C VAL A 9 4.51 -5.88 -39.97
N PHE A 10 4.64 -7.20 -39.82
CA PHE A 10 3.52 -8.08 -39.47
C PHE A 10 2.94 -7.73 -38.09
N ALA A 11 3.79 -7.59 -37.07
CA ALA A 11 3.39 -7.27 -35.70
C ALA A 11 2.69 -5.91 -35.60
N LYS A 12 3.15 -4.89 -36.36
CA LYS A 12 2.44 -3.62 -36.49
C LYS A 12 1.00 -3.82 -36.96
N TRP A 13 0.83 -4.52 -38.08
CA TRP A 13 -0.50 -4.77 -38.63
C TRP A 13 -1.37 -5.62 -37.71
N ALA A 14 -0.82 -6.62 -37.03
CA ALA A 14 -1.56 -7.45 -36.09
C ALA A 14 -2.02 -6.68 -34.84
N ARG A 15 -1.21 -5.72 -34.36
CA ARG A 15 -1.56 -4.80 -33.26
C ARG A 15 -2.67 -3.84 -33.67
N GLU A 16 -2.55 -3.23 -34.85
CA GLU A 16 -3.57 -2.35 -35.42
C GLU A 16 -4.84 -3.18 -35.72
N GLN A 17 -4.80 -4.02 -36.75
CA GLN A 17 -5.97 -4.61 -37.42
C GLN A 17 -6.48 -5.94 -36.87
N GLY A 18 -5.77 -6.54 -35.90
CA GLY A 18 -6.08 -7.90 -35.47
C GLY A 18 -5.22 -8.96 -36.12
N LEU A 19 -4.99 -10.05 -35.39
CA LEU A 19 -4.19 -11.18 -35.86
C LEU A 19 -4.86 -11.88 -37.05
N ASP A 20 -6.19 -12.00 -37.06
CA ASP A 20 -6.93 -12.60 -38.18
C ASP A 20 -6.81 -11.78 -39.46
N GLU A 21 -6.86 -10.45 -39.36
CA GLU A 21 -6.67 -9.58 -40.52
C GLU A 21 -5.22 -9.60 -41.00
N ALA A 22 -4.25 -9.64 -40.08
CA ALA A 22 -2.84 -9.82 -40.43
C ALA A 22 -2.61 -11.15 -41.17
N ARG A 23 -3.20 -12.26 -40.68
CA ARG A 23 -3.15 -13.57 -41.35
C ARG A 23 -3.70 -13.49 -42.77
N ARG A 24 -4.86 -12.83 -42.97
CA ARG A 24 -5.44 -12.63 -44.31
C ARG A 24 -4.56 -11.77 -45.21
N ARG A 25 -4.05 -10.64 -44.69
CA ARG A 25 -3.25 -9.66 -45.44
C ARG A 25 -1.91 -10.21 -45.92
N PHE A 26 -1.26 -11.01 -45.07
CA PHE A 26 0.09 -11.52 -45.31
C PHE A 26 0.13 -12.98 -45.80
N GLY A 27 -1.00 -13.69 -45.80
CA GLY A 27 -1.08 -15.09 -46.25
C GLY A 27 -0.57 -15.35 -47.67
N GLY A 28 -0.78 -14.40 -48.58
CA GLY A 28 -0.26 -14.48 -49.95
C GLY A 28 1.22 -14.08 -50.11
N VAL A 29 1.82 -13.47 -49.08
CA VAL A 29 3.17 -12.87 -49.14
C VAL A 29 4.20 -13.69 -48.35
N LEU A 30 3.85 -14.16 -47.15
CA LEU A 30 4.77 -14.81 -46.23
C LEU A 30 4.79 -16.35 -46.32
N GLY A 31 3.76 -16.96 -46.92
CA GLY A 31 3.68 -18.41 -47.09
C GLY A 31 3.89 -19.16 -45.76
N ALA A 32 4.80 -20.14 -45.74
CA ALA A 32 5.10 -20.96 -44.56
C ALA A 32 5.65 -20.17 -43.34
N LYS A 33 6.20 -18.96 -43.53
CA LYS A 33 6.72 -18.14 -42.42
C LYS A 33 5.62 -17.41 -41.65
N LEU A 34 4.42 -17.32 -42.22
CA LEU A 34 3.30 -16.68 -41.54
C LEU A 34 3.00 -17.37 -40.21
N ASP A 35 3.04 -18.70 -40.18
CA ASP A 35 2.77 -19.49 -38.98
C ASP A 35 3.83 -19.24 -37.90
N ASP A 36 5.09 -19.05 -38.29
CA ASP A 36 6.17 -18.70 -37.37
C ASP A 36 5.97 -17.29 -36.77
N TYR A 37 5.58 -16.31 -37.58
CA TYR A 37 5.31 -14.94 -37.09
C TYR A 37 4.04 -14.86 -36.23
N VAL A 38 3.02 -15.62 -36.58
CA VAL A 38 1.81 -15.77 -35.76
C VAL A 38 2.19 -16.37 -34.41
N ARG A 39 2.95 -17.48 -34.41
CA ARG A 39 3.42 -18.13 -33.17
C ARG A 39 4.25 -17.18 -32.32
N GLU A 40 5.21 -16.46 -32.93
CA GLU A 40 6.02 -15.49 -32.22
C GLU A 40 5.19 -14.33 -31.63
N TYR A 41 4.18 -13.85 -32.36
CA TYR A 41 3.26 -12.83 -31.87
C TYR A 41 2.43 -13.35 -30.69
N GLU A 42 1.86 -14.55 -30.81
CA GLU A 42 1.08 -15.21 -29.75
C GLU A 42 1.95 -15.50 -28.51
N GLU A 43 3.19 -15.96 -28.69
CA GLU A 43 4.16 -16.15 -27.59
C GLU A 43 4.51 -14.83 -26.90
N ARG A 44 4.69 -13.73 -27.66
CA ARG A 44 4.94 -12.39 -27.08
C ARG A 44 3.73 -11.91 -26.28
N VAL A 45 2.52 -12.14 -26.76
CA VAL A 45 1.28 -11.79 -26.04
C VAL A 45 1.09 -12.67 -24.81
N ALA A 46 1.31 -13.98 -24.90
CA ALA A 46 1.19 -14.91 -23.79
C ALA A 46 2.18 -14.58 -22.65
N ARG A 47 3.39 -14.11 -22.98
CA ARG A 47 4.35 -13.61 -21.99
C ARG A 47 3.81 -12.44 -21.17
N ILE A 48 2.90 -11.64 -21.70
CA ILE A 48 2.30 -10.53 -20.94
C ILE A 48 1.44 -11.03 -19.78
N GLU A 49 0.82 -12.21 -19.91
CA GLU A 49 0.06 -12.83 -18.81
C GLU A 49 1.01 -13.35 -17.73
N SER A 50 2.06 -14.08 -18.14
CA SER A 50 2.99 -14.75 -17.21
C SER A 50 4.02 -13.82 -16.56
N ASP A 51 4.39 -12.73 -17.22
CA ASP A 51 5.45 -11.83 -16.73
C ASP A 51 4.91 -10.86 -15.67
N ASP A 52 5.74 -10.56 -14.67
CA ASP A 52 5.49 -9.48 -13.73
C ASP A 52 5.28 -8.12 -14.44
N PRO A 53 4.43 -7.23 -13.90
CA PRO A 53 3.72 -7.33 -12.61
C PRO A 53 2.42 -8.14 -12.62
N PRO A 54 1.93 -8.59 -11.45
CA PRO A 54 0.64 -9.28 -11.32
C PRO A 54 -0.55 -8.41 -11.73
N VAL A 55 -1.55 -9.02 -12.39
CA VAL A 55 -2.78 -8.38 -12.86
C VAL A 55 -4.02 -9.25 -12.62
N LEU A 56 -5.07 -8.66 -12.04
CA LEU A 56 -6.42 -9.19 -12.12
C LEU A 56 -7.07 -8.63 -13.37
N HIS A 57 -7.67 -9.47 -14.20
CA HIS A 57 -8.31 -9.01 -15.43
C HIS A 57 -9.69 -9.63 -15.61
N GLY A 58 -10.57 -8.91 -16.30
CA GLY A 58 -11.85 -9.43 -16.77
C GLY A 58 -11.65 -10.47 -17.88
N PRO A 59 -12.73 -10.94 -18.53
CA PRO A 59 -12.68 -11.98 -19.57
C PRO A 59 -12.11 -11.47 -20.92
N ARG A 60 -11.10 -10.59 -20.86
CA ARG A 60 -10.45 -10.00 -22.04
C ARG A 60 -9.02 -10.49 -22.10
N ASP A 61 -8.67 -11.07 -23.24
CA ASP A 61 -7.31 -11.51 -23.52
C ASP A 61 -6.41 -10.30 -23.86
N PRO A 62 -5.13 -10.33 -23.46
CA PRO A 62 -4.17 -9.31 -23.86
C PRO A 62 -3.99 -9.31 -25.38
N TRP A 63 -3.72 -8.14 -25.94
CA TRP A 63 -3.56 -8.00 -27.40
C TRP A 63 -2.28 -7.29 -27.83
N TYR A 64 -1.60 -6.62 -26.90
CA TYR A 64 -0.46 -5.79 -27.21
C TYR A 64 0.83 -6.52 -26.79
N PRO A 65 1.67 -6.97 -27.74
CA PRO A 65 2.91 -7.70 -27.46
C PRO A 65 4.07 -6.79 -27.03
N GLY A 66 3.85 -5.48 -26.93
CA GLY A 66 4.90 -4.49 -26.67
C GLY A 66 5.19 -3.54 -27.84
N PRO A 67 6.14 -2.62 -27.62
CA PRO A 67 6.54 -1.62 -28.61
C PRO A 67 7.29 -2.25 -29.79
N ASN A 68 7.33 -1.51 -30.89
CA ASN A 68 8.02 -1.86 -32.12
C ASN A 68 8.93 -0.71 -32.51
N ASP A 69 10.22 -0.89 -32.27
CA ASP A 69 11.25 0.14 -32.46
C ASP A 69 11.35 0.65 -33.91
N ASP A 70 10.87 -0.11 -34.91
CA ASP A 70 10.91 0.28 -36.33
C ASP A 70 9.74 1.18 -36.75
N SER A 71 8.61 1.11 -36.05
CA SER A 71 7.38 1.80 -36.46
C SER A 71 6.83 2.79 -35.45
N ASP A 72 7.16 2.61 -34.18
CA ASP A 72 6.63 3.38 -33.08
C ASP A 72 7.48 4.66 -32.94
N GLN A 73 6.83 5.76 -32.58
CA GLN A 73 7.46 7.09 -32.51
C GLN A 73 7.59 7.57 -31.07
N TYR A 74 6.57 7.33 -30.25
CA TYR A 74 6.42 7.96 -28.95
C TYR A 74 7.21 7.23 -27.86
N TRP A 75 7.04 5.92 -27.74
CA TRP A 75 7.78 5.13 -26.76
C TRP A 75 9.31 5.11 -27.00
N PRO A 76 9.81 4.91 -28.23
CA PRO A 76 11.27 4.93 -28.47
C PRO A 76 11.92 6.27 -28.09
N ALA A 77 11.24 7.40 -28.36
CA ALA A 77 11.72 8.72 -27.95
C ALA A 77 11.78 8.86 -26.42
N LEU A 78 10.75 8.39 -25.70
CA LEU A 78 10.73 8.38 -24.23
C LEU A 78 11.80 7.45 -23.64
N ARG A 79 11.99 6.27 -24.23
CA ARG A 79 13.03 5.33 -23.80
C ARG A 79 14.43 5.92 -23.97
N ALA A 80 14.70 6.58 -25.10
CA ALA A 80 15.96 7.29 -25.32
C ALA A 80 16.16 8.43 -24.31
N PHE A 81 15.11 9.14 -23.91
CA PHE A 81 15.20 10.13 -22.84
C PHE A 81 15.61 9.49 -21.49
N PHE A 82 15.06 8.33 -21.13
CA PHE A 82 15.46 7.62 -19.92
C PHE A 82 16.93 7.19 -19.94
N THR A 83 17.43 6.64 -21.05
CA THR A 83 18.82 6.18 -21.16
C THR A 83 19.80 7.34 -21.30
N ASP A 84 19.51 8.30 -22.17
CA ASP A 84 20.50 9.27 -22.63
C ASP A 84 20.53 10.53 -21.76
N GLN A 85 19.37 10.96 -21.25
CA GLN A 85 19.28 12.17 -20.41
C GLN A 85 19.24 11.86 -18.92
N LEU A 86 18.51 10.81 -18.52
CA LEU A 86 18.47 10.41 -17.10
C LEU A 86 19.55 9.40 -16.71
N GLY A 87 20.29 8.84 -17.67
CA GLY A 87 21.36 7.88 -17.42
C GLY A 87 20.86 6.56 -16.84
N TRP A 88 19.60 6.17 -17.10
CA TRP A 88 19.05 4.91 -16.59
C TRP A 88 19.64 3.73 -17.35
N ASP A 89 20.00 2.69 -16.62
CA ASP A 89 20.34 1.39 -17.19
C ASP A 89 19.10 0.60 -17.63
N GLU A 90 19.35 -0.50 -18.34
CA GLU A 90 18.30 -1.41 -18.78
C GLU A 90 17.55 -2.07 -17.62
N ASP A 91 18.20 -2.26 -16.48
CA ASP A 91 17.59 -2.87 -15.29
C ASP A 91 16.50 -1.97 -14.68
N ARG A 92 16.62 -0.65 -14.85
CA ARG A 92 15.59 0.32 -14.47
C ARG A 92 14.54 0.55 -15.56
N VAL A 93 14.92 0.52 -16.84
CA VAL A 93 14.01 0.79 -17.97
C VAL A 93 13.07 -0.40 -18.23
N ARG A 94 13.58 -1.64 -18.17
CA ARG A 94 12.79 -2.86 -18.47
C ARG A 94 11.56 -3.06 -17.60
N PRO A 95 11.60 -2.86 -16.27
CA PRO A 95 10.39 -2.97 -15.44
C PRO A 95 9.32 -1.94 -15.83
N VAL A 96 9.73 -0.71 -16.18
CA VAL A 96 8.81 0.33 -16.66
C VAL A 96 8.18 -0.09 -18.00
N ASP A 97 8.99 -0.62 -18.92
CA ASP A 97 8.54 -1.13 -20.21
C ASP A 97 7.52 -2.26 -20.04
N ARG A 98 7.87 -3.31 -19.29
CA ARG A 98 6.98 -4.46 -19.04
C ARG A 98 5.66 -4.04 -18.39
N ALA A 99 5.73 -3.28 -17.30
CA ALA A 99 4.52 -2.87 -16.58
C ALA A 99 3.61 -2.00 -17.45
N SER A 100 4.15 -1.02 -18.19
CA SER A 100 3.35 -0.16 -19.07
C SER A 100 2.81 -0.91 -20.30
N THR A 101 3.56 -1.88 -20.84
CA THR A 101 3.08 -2.79 -21.88
C THR A 101 1.90 -3.61 -21.39
N LYS A 102 2.00 -4.17 -20.17
CA LYS A 102 0.93 -4.97 -19.56
C LYS A 102 -0.33 -4.13 -19.37
N VAL A 103 -0.23 -2.88 -18.90
CA VAL A 103 -1.39 -1.96 -18.84
C VAL A 103 -2.05 -1.79 -20.22
N VAL A 104 -1.28 -1.48 -21.27
CA VAL A 104 -1.83 -1.28 -22.63
C VAL A 104 -2.47 -2.56 -23.17
N ALA A 105 -1.89 -3.73 -22.88
CA ALA A 105 -2.40 -5.02 -23.34
C ALA A 105 -3.80 -5.35 -22.81
N TYR A 106 -4.16 -4.88 -21.61
CA TYR A 106 -5.50 -5.04 -21.03
C TYR A 106 -6.47 -3.90 -21.34
N THR A 107 -6.03 -2.89 -22.10
CA THR A 107 -6.96 -1.91 -22.68
C THR A 107 -7.68 -2.49 -23.92
N PRO A 108 -8.81 -1.94 -24.36
CA PRO A 108 -9.41 -2.35 -25.63
C PRO A 108 -8.59 -1.89 -26.83
N ARG A 109 -8.64 -2.69 -27.90
CA ARG A 109 -8.07 -2.31 -29.21
C ARG A 109 -8.76 -1.04 -29.75
N PRO A 110 -8.01 0.00 -30.16
CA PRO A 110 -8.57 1.28 -30.62
C PRO A 110 -9.53 1.19 -31.81
N GLU A 111 -9.39 0.15 -32.63
CA GLU A 111 -10.17 -0.04 -33.86
C GLU A 111 -11.59 -0.57 -33.65
N ARG A 112 -11.93 -1.02 -32.44
CA ARG A 112 -13.29 -1.47 -32.10
C ARG A 112 -14.27 -0.29 -32.17
N SER A 113 -15.48 -0.57 -32.65
CA SER A 113 -16.48 0.46 -32.96
C SER A 113 -16.99 1.26 -31.75
N THR A 114 -17.19 0.61 -30.61
CA THR A 114 -17.54 1.23 -29.31
C THR A 114 -17.03 0.35 -28.19
N TRP A 115 -16.53 0.96 -27.10
CA TRP A 115 -16.03 0.24 -25.94
C TRP A 115 -15.78 1.20 -24.78
N THR A 116 -15.94 0.68 -23.56
CA THR A 116 -15.48 1.34 -22.35
C THR A 116 -14.63 0.38 -21.53
N SER A 117 -13.62 0.92 -20.86
CA SER A 117 -12.75 0.16 -19.99
C SER A 117 -12.44 0.96 -18.73
N LYS A 118 -12.48 0.32 -17.57
CA LYS A 118 -12.10 0.90 -16.28
C LYS A 118 -11.07 -0.02 -15.63
N GLY A 119 -9.84 0.47 -15.55
CA GLY A 119 -8.73 -0.23 -14.90
C GLY A 119 -8.15 0.55 -13.72
N LEU A 120 -7.40 -0.13 -12.88
CA LEU A 120 -6.65 0.45 -11.76
C LEU A 120 -5.20 -0.04 -11.82
N VAL A 121 -4.26 0.88 -11.61
CA VAL A 121 -2.84 0.59 -11.40
C VAL A 121 -2.49 1.02 -9.99
N VAL A 122 -2.15 0.03 -9.17
CA VAL A 122 -1.77 0.21 -7.77
C VAL A 122 -0.26 0.16 -7.67
N GLY A 123 0.37 1.13 -7.01
CA GLY A 123 1.82 1.11 -6.81
C GLY A 123 2.22 1.92 -5.59
N TYR A 124 3.28 1.52 -4.90
CA TYR A 124 3.75 2.18 -3.68
C TYR A 124 3.94 3.70 -3.85
N VAL A 125 3.91 4.45 -2.74
CA VAL A 125 4.16 5.91 -2.77
C VAL A 125 5.55 6.15 -3.39
N GLN A 126 5.67 7.02 -4.38
CA GLN A 126 6.92 7.21 -5.16
C GLN A 126 7.44 5.98 -5.94
N SER A 127 6.62 4.95 -6.21
CA SER A 127 7.03 3.76 -6.99
C SER A 127 7.24 4.00 -8.49
N GLY A 128 7.21 5.25 -8.95
CA GLY A 128 7.25 5.57 -10.39
C GLY A 128 5.91 5.47 -11.11
N LYS A 129 4.77 5.58 -10.41
CA LYS A 129 3.42 5.64 -11.03
C LYS A 129 3.34 6.65 -12.18
N THR A 130 3.86 7.85 -11.97
CA THR A 130 3.91 8.90 -13.00
C THR A 130 4.75 8.46 -14.21
N THR A 131 5.92 7.87 -13.98
CA THR A 131 6.75 7.32 -15.06
C THR A 131 6.00 6.23 -15.83
N ASN A 132 5.28 5.35 -15.12
CA ASN A 132 4.49 4.29 -15.73
C ASN A 132 3.35 4.85 -16.59
N PHE A 133 2.55 5.80 -16.08
CA PHE A 133 1.46 6.34 -16.91
C PHE A 133 2.00 7.18 -18.08
N THR A 134 3.14 7.86 -17.95
CA THR A 134 3.78 8.54 -19.09
C THR A 134 4.17 7.52 -20.18
N ALA A 135 4.71 6.37 -19.78
CA ALA A 135 5.00 5.26 -20.68
C ALA A 135 3.75 4.66 -21.34
N VAL A 136 2.66 4.50 -20.57
CA VAL A 136 1.35 4.07 -21.09
C VAL A 136 0.80 5.08 -22.10
N ILE A 137 0.91 6.39 -21.82
CA ILE A 137 0.49 7.46 -22.74
C ILE A 137 1.27 7.38 -24.07
N ALA A 138 2.60 7.22 -24.00
CA ALA A 138 3.44 7.08 -25.19
C ALA A 138 3.05 5.86 -26.03
N LYS A 139 2.94 4.68 -25.39
CA LYS A 139 2.55 3.44 -26.08
C LYS A 139 1.12 3.47 -26.63
N ALA A 140 0.19 4.06 -25.89
CA ALA A 140 -1.19 4.26 -26.35
C ALA A 140 -1.23 5.14 -27.61
N ALA A 141 -0.42 6.20 -27.64
CA ALA A 141 -0.28 7.06 -28.82
C ALA A 141 0.27 6.29 -30.04
N ASP A 142 1.26 5.41 -29.83
CA ASP A 142 1.83 4.54 -30.87
C ASP A 142 0.79 3.59 -31.49
N VAL A 143 -0.19 3.13 -30.70
CA VAL A 143 -1.22 2.18 -31.17
C VAL A 143 -2.56 2.83 -31.55
N GLY A 144 -2.61 4.16 -31.66
CA GLY A 144 -3.73 4.87 -32.27
C GLY A 144 -4.71 5.57 -31.31
N TYR A 145 -4.39 5.70 -30.02
CA TYR A 145 -5.11 6.64 -29.16
C TYR A 145 -4.82 8.08 -29.60
N LYS A 146 -5.85 8.93 -29.67
CA LYS A 146 -5.76 10.27 -30.26
C LYS A 146 -6.02 11.42 -29.29
N LEU A 147 -6.65 11.12 -28.16
CA LEU A 147 -6.86 12.08 -27.07
C LEU A 147 -6.47 11.44 -25.74
N VAL A 148 -5.69 12.19 -24.97
CA VAL A 148 -5.25 11.82 -23.63
C VAL A 148 -5.72 12.90 -22.65
N ILE A 149 -6.49 12.50 -21.65
CA ILE A 149 -6.96 13.38 -20.57
C ILE A 149 -6.30 12.91 -19.28
N VAL A 150 -5.44 13.73 -18.68
CA VAL A 150 -4.81 13.45 -17.39
C VAL A 150 -5.53 14.23 -16.31
N LEU A 151 -6.28 13.54 -15.45
CA LEU A 151 -6.91 14.10 -14.26
C LEU A 151 -5.88 14.11 -13.12
N SER A 152 -5.25 15.26 -12.92
CA SER A 152 -4.31 15.52 -11.82
C SER A 152 -5.04 15.83 -10.51
N GLY A 153 -4.33 15.81 -9.37
CA GLY A 153 -4.93 16.08 -8.06
C GLY A 153 -5.53 17.48 -7.90
N ILE A 154 -6.01 17.79 -6.69
CA ILE A 154 -6.88 18.95 -6.43
C ILE A 154 -6.12 20.30 -6.43
N HIS A 155 -4.79 20.28 -6.30
CA HIS A 155 -3.96 21.47 -6.13
C HIS A 155 -3.26 21.91 -7.42
N ASN A 156 -3.15 23.23 -7.63
CA ASN A 156 -2.46 23.81 -8.80
C ASN A 156 -0.98 23.40 -8.89
N GLY A 157 -0.30 23.23 -7.74
CA GLY A 157 1.10 22.81 -7.70
C GLY A 157 1.32 21.43 -8.31
N LEU A 158 0.55 20.44 -7.87
CA LEU A 158 0.61 19.07 -8.38
C LEU A 158 0.24 18.99 -9.87
N ARG A 159 -0.78 19.75 -10.27
CA ARG A 159 -1.18 19.85 -11.68
C ARG A 159 -0.07 20.46 -12.54
N ARG A 160 0.56 21.54 -12.08
CA ARG A 160 1.70 22.18 -12.77
C ARG A 160 2.88 21.22 -12.89
N GLN A 161 3.26 20.54 -11.81
CA GLN A 161 4.34 19.55 -11.80
C GLN A 161 4.08 18.40 -12.79
N THR A 162 2.83 17.91 -12.83
CA THR A 162 2.42 16.86 -13.77
C THR A 162 2.51 17.35 -15.22
N GLN A 163 2.05 18.58 -15.50
CA GLN A 163 2.14 19.19 -16.82
C GLN A 163 3.59 19.39 -17.26
N GLU A 164 4.45 19.97 -16.42
CA GLU A 164 5.86 20.19 -16.73
C GLU A 164 6.58 18.87 -17.03
N ARG A 165 6.29 17.82 -16.25
CA ARG A 165 6.85 16.49 -16.48
C ARG A 165 6.38 15.89 -17.81
N LEU A 166 5.09 15.98 -18.15
CA LEU A 166 4.56 15.46 -19.41
C LEU A 166 5.05 16.27 -20.61
N ASP A 167 5.22 17.58 -20.47
CA ASP A 167 5.80 18.42 -21.50
C ASP A 167 7.24 17.98 -21.78
N GLN A 168 8.08 17.86 -20.75
CA GLN A 168 9.48 17.43 -20.89
C GLN A 168 9.61 16.01 -21.46
N GLN A 169 8.79 15.07 -20.98
CA GLN A 169 8.94 13.64 -21.29
C GLN A 169 8.18 13.18 -22.53
N LEU A 170 7.29 14.00 -23.10
CA LEU A 170 6.53 13.63 -24.30
C LEU A 170 6.59 14.72 -25.36
N LYS A 171 6.07 15.91 -25.03
CA LYS A 171 5.92 17.02 -25.99
C LYS A 171 7.27 17.49 -26.51
N ASP A 172 8.23 17.77 -25.63
CA ASP A 172 9.53 18.32 -26.00
C ASP A 172 10.39 17.29 -26.76
N LEU A 173 10.16 16.00 -26.52
CA LEU A 173 10.79 14.91 -27.28
C LEU A 173 10.22 14.76 -28.70
N SER A 174 8.98 15.20 -28.94
CA SER A 174 8.34 15.16 -30.26
C SER A 174 7.36 16.33 -30.48
N PRO A 175 7.86 17.58 -30.63
CA PRO A 175 7.01 18.78 -30.59
C PRO A 175 5.97 18.86 -31.72
N THR A 176 6.25 18.21 -32.85
CA THR A 176 5.34 18.17 -34.00
C THR A 176 4.27 17.09 -33.87
N ALA A 177 4.42 16.15 -32.94
CA ALA A 177 3.54 15.00 -32.76
C ALA A 177 2.52 15.20 -31.62
N TRP A 178 2.78 16.11 -30.69
CA TRP A 178 1.86 16.39 -29.57
C TRP A 178 1.11 17.72 -29.76
N LEU A 179 -0.19 17.69 -29.49
CA LEU A 179 -1.02 18.88 -29.35
C LEU A 179 -1.41 19.07 -27.88
N THR A 180 -0.82 20.05 -27.20
CA THR A 180 -1.16 20.36 -25.80
C THR A 180 -2.35 21.32 -25.74
N LEU A 181 -3.40 20.95 -25.02
CA LEU A 181 -4.60 21.81 -24.82
C LEU A 181 -4.53 22.64 -23.53
N THR A 182 -3.47 22.43 -22.73
CA THR A 182 -3.23 23.10 -21.45
C THR A 182 -1.73 23.39 -21.31
N ASP A 183 -1.36 24.36 -20.47
CA ASP A 183 0.04 24.76 -20.22
C ASP A 183 0.33 24.90 -18.72
N PRO A 184 1.59 24.97 -18.25
CA PRO A 184 1.90 25.04 -16.81
C PRO A 184 1.24 26.20 -16.04
N GLY A 185 0.97 27.33 -16.69
CA GLY A 185 0.40 28.53 -16.09
C GLY A 185 -1.12 28.60 -16.11
N ALA A 186 -1.79 27.91 -17.04
CA ALA A 186 -3.24 27.87 -17.18
C ALA A 186 -3.83 26.46 -17.18
N ASP A 187 -4.85 26.25 -16.34
CA ASP A 187 -5.68 25.04 -16.33
C ASP A 187 -6.60 24.97 -17.57
N PHE A 188 -7.49 23.99 -17.65
CA PHE A 188 -8.38 23.83 -18.80
C PHE A 188 -9.34 25.03 -18.99
N TYR A 189 -9.09 25.79 -20.05
CA TYR A 189 -10.00 26.73 -20.68
C TYR A 189 -10.32 26.21 -22.07
N ALA A 190 -11.59 26.34 -22.51
CA ALA A 190 -12.00 25.88 -23.83
C ALA A 190 -11.07 26.46 -24.90
N PRO A 191 -10.27 25.63 -25.61
CA PRO A 191 -9.34 26.14 -26.60
C PRO A 191 -10.11 26.86 -27.71
N ALA A 192 -9.55 27.96 -28.23
CA ALA A 192 -10.11 28.65 -29.40
C ALA A 192 -10.01 27.81 -30.70
N MET A 193 -9.41 26.61 -30.64
CA MET A 193 -9.23 25.73 -31.78
C MET A 193 -10.56 25.21 -32.34
N GLN A 194 -10.65 25.18 -33.66
CA GLN A 194 -11.68 24.45 -34.38
C GLN A 194 -11.48 22.95 -34.16
N SER A 195 -12.55 22.24 -33.81
CA SER A 195 -12.59 20.77 -33.65
C SER A 195 -12.12 19.98 -34.88
N THR A 196 -12.03 20.65 -36.03
CA THR A 196 -11.39 20.17 -37.25
C THR A 196 -9.89 19.92 -37.09
N ALA A 197 -9.16 20.60 -36.21
CA ALA A 197 -7.72 20.33 -35.98
C ALA A 197 -7.46 18.99 -35.27
N LEU A 198 -8.47 18.44 -34.57
CA LEU A 198 -8.44 17.09 -33.98
C LEU A 198 -8.77 15.99 -35.02
N LEU A 199 -9.34 16.38 -36.18
CA LEU A 199 -9.84 15.50 -37.24
C LEU A 199 -9.01 15.53 -38.53
N HIS A 200 -8.59 16.72 -38.96
CA HIS A 200 -7.93 16.99 -40.23
C HIS A 200 -6.43 17.12 -39.99
N ASP A 201 -5.72 16.01 -40.09
CA ASP A 201 -4.85 15.71 -41.21
C ASP A 201 -4.37 14.26 -41.04
N GLN A 202 -3.92 13.61 -42.10
CA GLN A 202 -3.11 12.40 -41.99
C GLN A 202 -1.77 12.63 -41.25
N ALA A 203 -1.56 13.81 -40.66
CA ALA A 203 -0.48 14.14 -39.76
C ALA A 203 -0.81 13.67 -38.33
N SER A 204 -0.44 12.42 -38.04
CA SER A 204 0.18 11.84 -36.81
C SER A 204 -0.06 12.38 -35.39
N LYS A 205 -0.75 13.49 -35.12
CA LYS A 205 -0.72 14.16 -33.82
C LYS A 205 -1.67 13.55 -32.78
N VAL A 206 -1.23 13.55 -31.53
CA VAL A 206 -2.03 13.14 -30.35
C VAL A 206 -2.28 14.36 -29.46
N ALA A 207 -3.55 14.58 -29.10
CA ALA A 207 -3.93 15.66 -28.21
C ALA A 207 -3.80 15.23 -26.74
N ILE A 208 -3.25 16.10 -25.90
CA ILE A 208 -3.10 15.86 -24.47
C ILE A 208 -3.55 17.07 -23.66
N CYS A 209 -4.26 16.84 -22.55
CA CYS A 209 -4.61 17.87 -21.57
C CYS A 209 -4.41 17.38 -20.14
N VAL A 210 -3.90 18.26 -19.28
CA VAL A 210 -3.73 18.00 -17.84
C VAL A 210 -4.70 18.88 -17.07
N VAL A 211 -5.69 18.24 -16.47
CA VAL A 211 -6.88 18.86 -15.91
C VAL A 211 -6.89 18.62 -14.41
N LYS A 212 -7.14 19.68 -13.64
CA LYS A 212 -7.30 19.58 -12.18
C LYS A 212 -8.63 18.92 -11.83
N LYS A 213 -8.66 18.02 -10.84
CA LYS A 213 -9.88 17.46 -10.24
C LYS A 213 -10.63 18.50 -9.39
N ASN A 214 -11.15 19.52 -10.05
CA ASN A 214 -11.90 20.61 -9.44
C ASN A 214 -13.25 20.79 -10.14
N LYS A 215 -14.30 21.02 -9.36
CA LYS A 215 -15.68 21.16 -9.85
C LYS A 215 -15.80 22.14 -11.04
N THR A 216 -15.19 23.32 -10.94
CA THR A 216 -15.30 24.36 -11.96
C THR A 216 -14.58 23.95 -13.24
N VAL A 217 -13.38 23.39 -13.11
CA VAL A 217 -12.55 22.95 -14.25
C VAL A 217 -13.18 21.75 -14.95
N LEU A 218 -13.62 20.74 -14.20
CA LEU A 218 -14.32 19.57 -14.75
C LEU A 218 -15.62 19.97 -15.44
N LYS A 219 -16.37 20.95 -14.93
CA LYS A 219 -17.55 21.50 -15.63
C LYS A 219 -17.18 22.18 -16.96
N ARG A 220 -16.03 22.85 -17.05
CA ARG A 220 -15.56 23.44 -18.31
C ARG A 220 -15.21 22.36 -19.33
N LEU A 221 -14.51 21.29 -18.89
CA LEU A 221 -14.21 20.14 -19.73
C LEU A 221 -15.47 19.42 -20.19
N ASP A 222 -16.39 19.14 -19.26
CA ASP A 222 -17.70 18.53 -19.50
C ASP A 222 -18.50 19.29 -20.56
N LYS A 223 -18.58 20.63 -20.42
CA LYS A 223 -19.25 21.51 -21.39
C LYS A 223 -18.52 21.54 -22.74
N TRP A 224 -17.20 21.50 -22.74
CA TRP A 224 -16.41 21.48 -23.97
C TRP A 224 -16.64 20.21 -24.79
N LEU A 225 -16.81 19.06 -24.12
CA LEU A 225 -17.13 17.75 -24.72
C LEU A 225 -18.61 17.63 -25.16
N GLU A 226 -19.51 18.47 -24.65
CA GLU A 226 -20.94 18.43 -24.97
C GLU A 226 -21.27 19.06 -26.33
N ASP A 227 -20.36 19.86 -26.89
CA ASP A 227 -20.55 20.56 -28.17
C ASP A 227 -20.88 19.59 -29.33
N ALA A 228 -22.00 19.83 -30.01
CA ALA A 228 -22.60 18.93 -30.99
C ALA A 228 -21.68 18.65 -32.20
N ASP A 229 -20.91 19.66 -32.65
CA ASP A 229 -19.93 19.51 -33.72
C ASP A 229 -18.78 18.57 -33.31
N LYS A 230 -18.51 18.47 -32.00
CA LYS A 230 -17.47 17.61 -31.44
C LYS A 230 -17.97 16.20 -31.15
N GLN A 231 -19.24 16.02 -30.80
CA GLN A 231 -19.78 14.67 -30.53
C GLN A 231 -19.61 13.71 -31.71
N ARG A 232 -19.72 14.22 -32.95
CA ARG A 232 -19.45 13.41 -34.15
C ARG A 232 -17.98 13.01 -34.27
N VAL A 233 -17.06 13.86 -33.83
CA VAL A 233 -15.61 13.60 -33.80
C VAL A 233 -15.25 12.61 -32.70
N LEU A 234 -15.76 12.86 -31.50
CA LEU A 234 -15.52 12.08 -30.30
C LEU A 234 -16.12 10.68 -30.39
N ALA A 235 -17.14 10.48 -31.25
CA ALA A 235 -17.76 9.18 -31.48
C ALA A 235 -16.76 8.12 -32.01
N ASP A 236 -15.80 8.54 -32.83
CA ASP A 236 -14.82 7.65 -33.45
C ASP A 236 -13.41 7.76 -32.84
N LEU A 237 -13.20 8.68 -31.91
CA LEU A 237 -11.89 8.98 -31.35
C LEU A 237 -11.55 8.06 -30.16
N PRO A 238 -10.49 7.24 -30.21
CA PRO A 238 -10.06 6.46 -29.05
C PRO A 238 -9.40 7.38 -28.00
N VAL A 239 -9.96 7.39 -26.79
CA VAL A 239 -9.57 8.27 -25.69
C VAL A 239 -8.99 7.48 -24.53
N LEU A 240 -7.87 7.97 -23.99
CA LEU A 240 -7.27 7.51 -22.76
C LEU A 240 -7.48 8.57 -21.67
N VAL A 241 -8.08 8.18 -20.56
CA VAL A 241 -8.23 8.99 -19.35
C VAL A 241 -7.34 8.39 -18.27
N ILE A 242 -6.33 9.14 -17.85
CA ILE A 242 -5.47 8.80 -16.72
C ILE A 242 -5.97 9.58 -15.51
N ASP A 243 -6.29 8.89 -14.43
CA ASP A 243 -6.72 9.49 -13.18
C ASP A 243 -5.61 9.29 -12.14
N ASP A 244 -4.80 10.33 -11.90
CA ASP A 244 -3.68 10.29 -10.96
C ASP A 244 -4.15 10.63 -9.54
N GLU A 245 -3.78 9.84 -8.54
CA GLU A 245 -4.34 9.86 -7.19
C GLU A 245 -5.86 9.59 -7.19
N ALA A 246 -6.25 8.45 -7.79
CA ALA A 246 -7.65 8.03 -7.96
C ALA A 246 -8.40 7.81 -6.64
N ASP A 247 -7.68 7.73 -5.53
CA ASP A 247 -8.17 7.69 -4.15
C ASP A 247 -8.64 9.08 -3.66
N GLN A 248 -8.06 10.19 -4.13
CA GLN A 248 -8.44 11.54 -3.69
C GLN A 248 -9.88 11.93 -4.04
N ALA A 249 -10.43 11.36 -5.12
CA ALA A 249 -11.77 11.69 -5.59
C ALA A 249 -12.88 11.06 -4.71
N SER A 250 -12.54 10.00 -3.95
CA SER A 250 -13.46 9.30 -3.06
C SER A 250 -13.89 10.14 -1.84
N VAL A 251 -12.99 11.00 -1.34
CA VAL A 251 -13.27 11.92 -0.23
C VAL A 251 -14.19 13.07 -0.70
N GLN A 252 -14.17 13.44 -1.98
CA GLN A 252 -15.08 14.44 -2.59
C GLN A 252 -16.35 13.82 -3.21
N THR A 253 -16.88 12.77 -2.59
CA THR A 253 -17.82 11.78 -3.16
C THR A 253 -19.10 12.38 -3.77
N ALA A 254 -19.58 13.54 -3.30
CA ALA A 254 -20.85 14.09 -3.77
C ALA A 254 -20.78 14.82 -5.13
N THR A 255 -19.61 15.31 -5.56
CA THR A 255 -19.55 16.23 -6.73
C THR A 255 -18.52 15.84 -7.80
N ILE A 256 -17.31 15.38 -7.45
CA ILE A 256 -16.26 15.12 -8.44
C ILE A 256 -16.51 13.81 -9.21
N ASN A 257 -16.73 12.69 -8.53
CA ASN A 257 -17.00 11.39 -9.19
C ASN A 257 -18.18 11.47 -10.17
N PRO A 258 -19.33 12.09 -9.82
CA PRO A 258 -20.41 12.31 -10.79
C PRO A 258 -19.99 13.09 -12.04
N LEU A 259 -19.10 14.09 -11.92
CA LEU A 259 -18.60 14.85 -13.08
C LEU A 259 -17.67 14.01 -13.95
N ILE A 260 -16.77 13.22 -13.35
CA ILE A 260 -15.91 12.29 -14.09
C ILE A 260 -16.77 11.30 -14.86
N ARG A 261 -17.79 10.70 -14.21
CA ARG A 261 -18.74 9.79 -14.88
C ARG A 261 -19.48 10.46 -16.04
N ARG A 262 -19.93 11.72 -15.87
CA ARG A 262 -20.57 12.50 -16.95
C ARG A 262 -19.63 12.79 -18.12
N ILE A 263 -18.33 12.94 -17.87
CA ILE A 263 -17.31 13.08 -18.92
C ILE A 263 -17.11 11.74 -19.65
N LEU A 264 -16.90 10.65 -18.91
CA LEU A 264 -16.70 9.31 -19.47
C LEU A 264 -17.90 8.86 -20.32
N ALA A 265 -19.13 9.16 -19.88
CA ALA A 265 -20.36 8.83 -20.61
C ALA A 265 -20.47 9.54 -21.98
N LYS A 266 -19.73 10.62 -22.22
CA LYS A 266 -19.68 11.31 -23.52
C LYS A 266 -18.64 10.72 -24.48
N LEU A 267 -17.82 9.77 -24.03
CA LEU A 267 -16.70 9.22 -24.77
C LEU A 267 -16.96 7.72 -25.06
N PRO A 268 -17.48 7.36 -26.25
CA PRO A 268 -17.90 6.00 -26.55
C PRO A 268 -16.75 5.00 -26.82
N ARG A 269 -15.51 5.49 -26.94
CA ARG A 269 -14.27 4.69 -27.05
C ARG A 269 -13.27 5.17 -26.00
N CYS A 270 -13.50 4.81 -24.74
CA CYS A 270 -12.77 5.39 -23.61
C CYS A 270 -12.16 4.34 -22.67
N THR A 271 -10.85 4.44 -22.43
CA THR A 271 -10.15 3.72 -21.36
C THR A 271 -9.94 4.68 -20.21
N TYR A 272 -10.52 4.40 -19.05
CA TYR A 272 -10.20 5.06 -17.78
C TYR A 272 -9.21 4.18 -17.01
N VAL A 273 -8.06 4.74 -16.62
CA VAL A 273 -7.07 4.07 -15.77
C VAL A 273 -6.80 4.94 -14.54
N GLY A 274 -7.23 4.46 -13.37
CA GLY A 274 -6.86 5.08 -12.10
C GLY A 274 -5.45 4.66 -11.69
N TYR A 275 -4.65 5.60 -11.20
CA TYR A 275 -3.36 5.37 -10.56
C TYR A 275 -3.47 5.78 -9.10
N THR A 276 -3.09 4.89 -8.19
CA THR A 276 -3.12 5.19 -6.76
C THR A 276 -2.08 4.40 -5.98
N ALA A 277 -1.66 4.95 -4.84
CA ALA A 277 -0.96 4.19 -3.82
C ALA A 277 -1.90 3.33 -2.97
N THR A 278 -3.14 3.77 -2.78
CA THR A 278 -4.07 3.25 -1.79
C THR A 278 -5.37 2.84 -2.48
N PRO A 279 -5.52 1.58 -2.86
CA PRO A 279 -6.66 1.18 -3.69
C PRO A 279 -7.99 1.16 -2.91
N PHE A 280 -7.98 1.34 -1.59
CA PHE A 280 -9.13 1.14 -0.68
C PHE A 280 -10.41 1.75 -1.21
N ALA A 281 -10.39 3.07 -1.46
CA ALA A 281 -11.59 3.74 -1.87
C ALA A 281 -12.08 3.33 -3.27
N ASN A 282 -11.20 2.82 -4.14
CA ASN A 282 -11.57 2.37 -5.48
C ASN A 282 -12.14 0.94 -5.45
N VAL A 283 -11.57 0.05 -4.63
CA VAL A 283 -11.99 -1.36 -4.53
C VAL A 283 -13.21 -1.56 -3.62
N LEU A 284 -13.49 -0.60 -2.74
CA LEU A 284 -14.69 -0.60 -1.88
C LEU A 284 -15.94 -0.05 -2.58
N ILE A 285 -15.80 0.57 -3.76
CA ILE A 285 -16.95 0.95 -4.61
C ILE A 285 -17.75 -0.31 -4.92
N ASP A 286 -19.07 -0.22 -4.84
CA ASP A 286 -19.93 -1.35 -5.18
C ASP A 286 -19.73 -1.74 -6.66
N PRO A 287 -19.27 -2.96 -6.98
CA PRO A 287 -19.09 -3.41 -8.36
C PRO A 287 -20.40 -3.44 -9.16
N ALA A 288 -21.55 -3.50 -8.47
CA ALA A 288 -22.88 -3.46 -9.09
C ALA A 288 -23.38 -2.03 -9.36
N ALA A 289 -22.76 -1.01 -8.74
CA ALA A 289 -23.07 0.38 -9.01
C ALA A 289 -22.40 0.84 -10.31
N ASP A 290 -23.09 1.67 -11.09
CA ASP A 290 -22.49 2.34 -12.25
C ASP A 290 -21.58 3.50 -11.81
N ASP A 291 -20.42 3.13 -11.26
CA ASP A 291 -19.41 4.02 -10.70
C ASP A 291 -18.00 3.69 -11.24
N LEU A 292 -16.96 4.33 -10.72
CA LEU A 292 -15.57 4.23 -11.19
C LEU A 292 -14.85 2.94 -10.74
N TYR A 293 -15.59 1.90 -10.37
CA TYR A 293 -15.02 0.61 -9.97
C TYR A 293 -14.18 0.01 -11.12
N PRO A 294 -12.94 -0.47 -10.85
CA PRO A 294 -12.04 -1.00 -11.87
C PRO A 294 -12.43 -2.42 -12.27
N GLN A 295 -13.50 -2.55 -13.05
CA GLN A 295 -14.08 -3.84 -13.42
C GLN A 295 -13.28 -4.63 -14.46
N ASP A 296 -12.41 -3.98 -15.23
CA ASP A 296 -11.75 -4.60 -16.38
C ASP A 296 -10.33 -5.09 -16.07
N PHE A 297 -9.54 -4.35 -15.28
CA PHE A 297 -8.27 -4.84 -14.76
C PHE A 297 -7.78 -4.10 -13.51
N ILE A 298 -6.99 -4.78 -12.66
CA ILE A 298 -6.26 -4.21 -11.53
C ILE A 298 -4.83 -4.72 -11.60
N LEU A 299 -3.86 -3.84 -11.81
CA LEU A 299 -2.45 -4.18 -11.93
C LEU A 299 -1.69 -3.67 -10.71
N ASN A 300 -0.86 -4.52 -10.10
CA ASN A 300 -0.07 -4.17 -8.92
C ASN A 300 1.41 -4.02 -9.29
N LEU A 301 1.90 -2.78 -9.35
CA LEU A 301 3.30 -2.48 -9.66
C LEU A 301 4.24 -3.07 -8.60
N PRO A 302 5.39 -3.62 -9.02
CA PRO A 302 6.30 -4.26 -8.08
C PRO A 302 6.91 -3.22 -7.14
N ARG A 303 7.28 -3.66 -5.94
CA ARG A 303 8.01 -2.82 -5.01
C ARG A 303 9.42 -2.55 -5.57
N PRO A 304 9.83 -1.30 -5.73
CA PRO A 304 11.21 -1.01 -6.12
C PRO A 304 12.22 -1.44 -5.03
N ASN A 305 13.40 -1.90 -5.44
CA ASN A 305 14.50 -2.20 -4.52
C ASN A 305 14.94 -0.95 -3.76
N GLY A 306 15.18 -1.07 -2.45
CA GLY A 306 15.55 0.06 -1.59
C GLY A 306 14.39 1.00 -1.21
N TYR A 307 13.15 0.65 -1.56
CA TYR A 307 11.99 1.46 -1.20
C TYR A 307 11.69 1.42 0.31
N PHE A 308 11.69 2.60 0.94
CA PHE A 308 11.34 2.79 2.34
C PHE A 308 9.84 3.05 2.50
N GLY A 309 9.10 2.01 2.91
CA GLY A 309 7.64 1.99 3.00
C GLY A 309 7.10 1.95 4.43
N THR A 310 5.77 1.90 4.56
CA THR A 310 5.04 1.75 5.82
C THR A 310 5.54 0.57 6.66
N ASP A 311 5.72 -0.56 6.01
CA ASP A 311 6.16 -1.82 6.61
C ASP A 311 7.57 -1.75 7.24
N ARG A 312 8.51 -1.04 6.61
CA ARG A 312 9.87 -0.86 7.16
C ARG A 312 9.93 0.11 8.32
N ILE A 313 8.99 1.05 8.42
CA ILE A 313 8.99 2.09 9.46
C ILE A 313 8.19 1.65 10.68
N PHE A 314 6.97 1.20 10.46
CA PHE A 314 6.01 0.90 11.53
C PHE A 314 5.92 -0.60 11.83
N GLY A 315 6.57 -1.42 11.01
CA GLY A 315 6.29 -2.84 10.95
C GLY A 315 4.89 -3.11 10.40
N ARG A 316 4.52 -4.38 10.43
CA ARG A 316 3.17 -4.84 10.14
C ARG A 316 2.83 -6.05 11.00
N GLU A 317 1.55 -6.34 11.09
CA GLU A 317 1.08 -7.59 11.63
C GLU A 317 1.35 -8.72 10.64
N ALA A 318 1.37 -9.94 11.17
CA ALA A 318 1.56 -11.10 10.33
C ALA A 318 0.26 -11.43 9.58
N VAL A 319 0.35 -11.56 8.26
CA VAL A 319 -0.75 -11.93 7.38
C VAL A 319 -0.59 -13.39 6.91
N GLU A 320 -1.62 -13.90 6.25
CA GLU A 320 -1.55 -15.20 5.56
C GLU A 320 -0.44 -15.14 4.49
N GLY A 321 0.54 -16.06 4.53
CA GLY A 321 1.77 -15.96 3.74
C GLY A 321 3.07 -15.84 4.55
N ASP A 322 3.02 -15.21 5.73
CA ASP A 322 4.24 -14.87 6.47
C ASP A 322 4.91 -16.06 7.17
N GLU A 323 6.26 -16.06 7.19
CA GLU A 323 7.03 -17.06 7.92
C GLU A 323 7.01 -16.80 9.45
N ALA A 324 7.01 -17.88 10.22
CA ALA A 324 6.93 -17.84 11.69
C ALA A 324 8.14 -17.15 12.37
N ASN A 325 9.24 -16.89 11.65
CA ASN A 325 10.49 -16.40 12.23
C ASN A 325 10.60 -14.86 12.34
N GLY A 326 9.58 -14.11 11.90
CA GLY A 326 9.20 -12.78 12.42
C GLY A 326 10.20 -11.61 12.36
N ALA A 327 11.44 -11.79 11.91
CA ALA A 327 12.48 -10.75 11.98
C ALA A 327 12.20 -9.55 11.07
N ASP A 328 11.59 -9.76 9.90
CA ASP A 328 11.34 -8.68 8.92
C ASP A 328 10.02 -7.92 9.13
N LEU A 329 9.19 -8.33 10.11
CA LEU A 329 7.86 -7.76 10.31
C LEU A 329 7.85 -6.57 11.28
N ASP A 330 8.91 -6.39 12.07
CA ASP A 330 8.95 -5.43 13.18
C ASP A 330 9.21 -3.99 12.72
N GLY A 331 9.71 -3.80 11.50
CA GLY A 331 10.22 -2.51 11.03
C GLY A 331 11.49 -2.09 11.79
N HIS A 332 11.99 -0.89 11.50
CA HIS A 332 13.10 -0.28 12.24
C HIS A 332 12.55 0.62 13.35
N ASP A 333 13.27 0.73 14.48
CA ASP A 333 12.91 1.59 15.62
C ASP A 333 13.15 3.09 15.32
N MET A 334 12.35 3.62 14.38
CA MET A 334 12.43 5.00 13.89
C MET A 334 11.34 5.92 14.44
N VAL A 335 10.37 5.38 15.17
CA VAL A 335 9.22 6.12 15.70
C VAL A 335 9.44 6.48 17.17
N ARG A 336 9.16 7.73 17.53
CA ARG A 336 9.26 8.25 18.90
C ARG A 336 7.87 8.70 19.34
N ILE A 337 7.42 8.15 20.46
CA ILE A 337 6.08 8.44 20.98
C ILE A 337 6.08 9.78 21.70
N ILE A 338 5.17 10.65 21.28
CA ILE A 338 4.85 11.91 21.95
C ILE A 338 3.77 11.61 22.99
N ASP A 339 4.01 12.04 24.24
CA ASP A 339 3.04 11.87 25.32
C ASP A 339 1.80 12.75 25.10
N ASP A 340 0.62 12.23 25.43
CA ASP A 340 -0.64 12.95 25.23
C ASP A 340 -0.70 14.26 26.04
N SER A 341 0.04 14.36 27.14
CA SER A 341 0.18 15.59 27.94
C SER A 341 0.92 16.71 27.20
N GLU A 342 1.80 16.40 26.25
CA GLU A 342 2.49 17.41 25.44
C GLU A 342 1.55 18.03 24.39
N LEU A 343 0.49 17.33 23.99
CA LEU A 343 -0.40 17.77 22.91
C LEU A 343 -1.09 19.10 23.20
N VAL A 344 -1.37 19.43 24.46
CA VAL A 344 -2.02 20.70 24.83
C VAL A 344 -1.11 21.91 24.62
N HIS A 345 0.22 21.69 24.57
CA HIS A 345 1.23 22.71 24.34
C HIS A 345 1.53 22.91 22.85
N LEU A 346 1.20 21.91 22.02
CA LEU A 346 1.55 21.88 20.59
C LEU A 346 0.38 22.24 19.68
N ARG A 347 -0.86 22.09 20.16
CA ARG A 347 -2.07 22.46 19.44
C ARG A 347 -3.13 23.06 20.36
N PRO A 348 -3.97 23.98 19.86
CA PRO A 348 -5.06 24.53 20.66
C PRO A 348 -6.10 23.45 21.00
N VAL A 349 -6.57 23.44 22.26
CA VAL A 349 -7.65 22.56 22.70
C VAL A 349 -9.00 23.14 22.24
N GLY A 350 -9.68 22.46 21.32
CA GLY A 350 -11.00 22.86 20.81
C GLY A 350 -10.97 24.02 19.78
N ARG A 351 -12.02 24.85 19.77
CA ARG A 351 -12.22 25.90 18.73
C ARG A 351 -11.50 27.23 19.01
N GLN A 352 -10.88 27.43 20.18
CA GLN A 352 -10.19 28.68 20.51
C GLN A 352 -8.76 28.68 19.98
N VAL A 353 -8.51 29.50 18.97
CA VAL A 353 -7.22 29.64 18.27
C VAL A 353 -6.55 30.97 18.61
N ALA A 354 -7.36 31.97 19.01
CA ALA A 354 -6.88 33.31 19.28
C ALA A 354 -6.00 33.33 20.54
N GLY A 355 -4.73 33.72 20.39
CA GLY A 355 -3.77 33.84 21.49
C GLY A 355 -3.05 32.54 21.87
N PHE A 356 -3.15 31.48 21.06
CA PHE A 356 -2.36 30.28 21.25
C PHE A 356 -0.90 30.52 20.82
N THR A 357 0.03 30.26 21.73
CA THR A 357 1.47 30.25 21.45
C THR A 357 1.97 28.84 21.73
N PRO A 358 2.57 28.15 20.75
CA PRO A 358 3.09 26.81 20.97
C PRO A 358 4.34 26.89 21.85
N GLU A 359 4.47 25.93 22.76
CA GLU A 359 5.69 25.76 23.56
C GLU A 359 6.56 24.68 22.91
N ILE A 360 7.89 24.87 22.97
CA ILE A 360 8.84 23.86 22.53
C ILE A 360 8.93 22.80 23.64
N THR A 361 8.22 21.70 23.45
CA THR A 361 8.22 20.58 24.40
C THR A 361 9.49 19.74 24.26
N ASP A 362 9.79 18.90 25.27
CA ASP A 362 10.99 18.06 25.29
C ASP A 362 11.08 17.14 24.05
N SER A 363 9.93 16.61 23.58
CA SER A 363 9.90 15.78 22.37
C SER A 363 10.19 16.58 21.09
N LEU A 364 9.66 17.80 20.99
CA LEU A 364 9.90 18.68 19.84
C LEU A 364 11.34 19.19 19.82
N GLU A 365 11.89 19.54 20.98
CA GLU A 365 13.30 19.93 21.09
C GLU A 365 14.23 18.78 20.68
N SER A 366 13.94 17.56 21.16
CA SER A 366 14.69 16.36 20.78
C SER A 366 14.62 16.09 19.27
N ALA A 367 13.45 16.30 18.65
CA ALA A 367 13.27 16.15 17.20
C ALA A 367 14.09 17.18 16.40
N ILE A 368 14.14 18.44 16.85
CA ILE A 368 14.95 19.50 16.22
C ILE A 368 16.44 19.20 16.34
N ARG A 369 16.89 18.79 17.53
CA ARG A 369 18.29 18.42 17.78
C ARG A 369 18.70 17.21 16.94
N TRP A 370 17.85 16.19 16.84
CA TRP A 370 18.10 15.05 15.96
C TRP A 370 18.15 15.46 14.48
N PHE A 371 17.29 16.38 14.03
CA PHE A 371 17.33 16.89 12.65
C PHE A 371 18.70 17.50 12.30
N TRP A 372 19.28 18.28 13.21
CA TRP A 372 20.63 18.84 13.02
C TRP A 372 21.71 17.77 13.02
N LEU A 373 21.68 16.82 13.96
CA LEU A 373 22.63 15.71 14.03
C LEU A 373 22.59 14.85 12.77
N ALA A 374 21.40 14.43 12.34
CA ALA A 374 21.21 13.63 11.14
C ALA A 374 21.64 14.40 9.88
N THR A 375 21.33 15.69 9.78
CA THR A 375 21.77 16.52 8.65
C THR A 375 23.30 16.65 8.63
N ALA A 376 23.94 16.85 9.78
CA ALA A 376 25.39 16.89 9.90
C ALA A 376 26.05 15.55 9.56
N ALA A 377 25.44 14.42 9.94
CA ALA A 377 25.87 13.09 9.52
C ALA A 377 25.80 12.91 8.00
N ARG A 378 24.75 13.42 7.33
CA ARG A 378 24.68 13.41 5.86
C ARG A 378 25.84 14.18 5.23
N ARG A 379 26.17 15.37 5.76
CA ARG A 379 27.33 16.16 5.30
C ARG A 379 28.65 15.42 5.50
N ALA A 380 28.84 14.77 6.65
CA ALA A 380 30.02 13.95 6.94
C ALA A 380 30.17 12.78 5.96
N ARG A 381 29.06 12.21 5.48
CA ARG A 381 29.03 11.15 4.45
C ARG A 381 29.25 11.66 3.02
N GLY A 382 29.38 12.97 2.84
CA GLY A 382 29.53 13.61 1.52
C GLY A 382 28.19 13.89 0.80
N ASP A 383 27.05 13.61 1.43
CA ASP A 383 25.74 13.97 0.88
C ASP A 383 25.47 15.46 1.14
N THR A 384 25.47 16.23 0.05
CA THR A 384 25.20 17.67 0.07
C THR A 384 23.79 18.06 -0.38
N GLY A 385 22.92 17.08 -0.57
CA GLY A 385 21.52 17.28 -0.96
C GLY A 385 20.69 18.04 0.07
N HIS A 386 19.43 18.27 -0.28
CA HIS A 386 18.47 18.94 0.59
C HIS A 386 18.25 18.15 1.88
N SER A 387 17.98 18.84 2.99
CA SER A 387 17.58 18.25 4.28
C SER A 387 16.39 18.99 4.83
N THR A 388 15.26 18.30 4.99
CA THR A 388 14.00 18.89 5.41
C THR A 388 13.49 18.22 6.69
N MET A 389 12.94 19.01 7.60
CA MET A 389 12.11 18.56 8.72
C MET A 389 10.68 19.04 8.50
N LEU A 390 9.69 18.18 8.74
CA LEU A 390 8.27 18.53 8.68
C LEU A 390 7.68 18.62 10.08
N ILE A 391 7.08 19.76 10.44
CA ILE A 391 6.27 19.92 11.65
C ILE A 391 4.81 20.09 11.24
N HIS A 392 3.99 19.10 11.57
CA HIS A 392 2.57 19.10 11.28
C HIS A 392 1.75 18.90 12.57
N THR A 393 1.28 20.01 13.14
CA THR A 393 0.57 20.03 14.43
C THR A 393 -0.93 20.33 14.32
N ALA A 394 -1.34 21.20 13.39
CA ALA A 394 -2.75 21.59 13.21
C ALA A 394 -3.08 21.91 11.74
N VAL A 395 -4.36 22.06 11.40
CA VAL A 395 -4.81 22.51 10.06
C VAL A 395 -4.68 24.03 9.91
N LYS A 396 -4.83 24.77 11.00
CA LYS A 396 -5.04 26.22 11.00
C LYS A 396 -3.75 26.99 10.82
N ILE A 397 -3.75 27.89 9.83
CA ILE A 397 -2.59 28.74 9.47
C ILE A 397 -2.05 29.54 10.65
N ALA A 398 -2.95 30.10 11.48
CA ALA A 398 -2.57 30.88 12.65
C ALA A 398 -1.70 30.10 13.66
N VAL A 399 -1.90 28.77 13.75
CA VAL A 399 -1.07 27.91 14.60
C VAL A 399 0.32 27.75 13.99
N HIS A 400 0.43 27.57 12.67
CA HIS A 400 1.74 27.45 11.99
C HIS A 400 2.57 28.73 12.11
N GLU A 401 1.92 29.90 11.95
CA GLU A 401 2.59 31.19 12.10
C GLU A 401 3.17 31.37 13.51
N ALA A 402 2.48 30.89 14.54
CA ALA A 402 2.92 30.98 15.92
C ALA A 402 4.15 30.09 16.25
N PHE A 403 4.46 29.07 15.43
CA PHE A 403 5.67 28.26 15.62
C PHE A 403 6.95 28.93 15.13
N LYS A 404 6.87 29.97 14.28
CA LYS A 404 8.06 30.53 13.63
C LYS A 404 9.06 31.13 14.62
N GLU A 405 8.58 31.97 15.53
CA GLU A 405 9.43 32.69 16.49
C GLU A 405 10.08 31.71 17.49
N PRO A 406 9.35 30.80 18.17
CA PRO A 406 9.96 29.79 19.05
C PRO A 406 11.02 28.93 18.36
N LEU A 407 10.80 28.49 17.11
CA LEU A 407 11.78 27.67 16.39
C LEU A 407 13.05 28.43 16.03
N VAL A 408 12.93 29.72 15.69
CA VAL A 408 14.09 30.58 15.41
C VAL A 408 14.88 30.83 16.69
N GLU A 409 14.22 31.07 17.81
CA GLU A 409 14.87 31.26 19.12
C GLU A 409 15.68 30.03 19.53
N VAL A 410 15.13 28.81 19.39
CA VAL A 410 15.83 27.55 19.67
C VAL A 410 17.07 27.39 18.79
N ARG A 411 16.96 27.69 17.49
CA ARG A 411 18.11 27.64 16.58
C ARG A 411 19.19 28.64 16.98
N ASP A 412 18.81 29.87 17.26
CA ASP A 412 19.76 30.95 17.56
C ASP A 412 20.45 30.74 18.91
N ASP A 413 19.76 30.17 19.90
CA ASP A 413 20.37 29.74 21.16
C ASP A 413 21.37 28.60 20.94
N ALA A 414 20.98 27.55 20.21
CA ALA A 414 21.87 26.43 19.89
C ALA A 414 23.12 26.90 19.14
N LEU A 415 22.97 27.79 18.15
CA LEU A 415 24.09 28.33 17.38
C LEU A 415 25.06 29.13 18.26
N ARG A 416 24.55 29.97 19.17
CA ARG A 416 25.38 30.71 20.12
C ARG A 416 26.17 29.76 21.02
N ARG A 417 25.49 28.79 21.63
CA ARG A 417 26.11 27.83 22.57
C ARG A 417 27.17 26.94 21.89
N LEU A 418 26.90 26.51 20.65
CA LEU A 418 27.88 25.76 19.84
C LEU A 418 29.08 26.63 19.45
N GLY A 419 28.85 27.90 19.10
CA GLY A 419 29.91 28.87 18.79
C GLY A 419 30.81 29.20 19.98
N ASP A 420 30.22 29.25 21.18
CA ASP A 420 30.93 29.48 22.44
C ASP A 420 31.67 28.22 22.96
N GLY A 421 31.47 27.06 22.33
CA GLY A 421 32.07 25.80 22.73
C GLY A 421 31.54 25.25 24.06
N ASP A 422 30.27 25.53 24.38
CA ASP A 422 29.60 25.00 25.58
C ASP A 422 29.62 23.47 25.56
N ARG A 423 30.26 22.87 26.56
CA ARG A 423 30.35 21.40 26.67
C ARG A 423 29.01 20.76 26.98
N THR A 424 28.11 21.48 27.65
CA THR A 424 26.81 20.95 28.09
C THR A 424 25.95 20.56 26.89
N ILE A 425 25.82 21.46 25.90
CA ILE A 425 25.05 21.17 24.68
C ILE A 425 25.70 20.08 23.84
N LEU A 426 27.04 20.02 23.80
CA LEU A 426 27.76 18.97 23.08
C LEU A 426 27.55 17.60 23.72
N ASP A 427 27.64 17.50 25.05
CA ASP A 427 27.41 16.26 25.80
C ASP A 427 25.96 15.77 25.64
N GLU A 428 24.98 16.69 25.66
CA GLU A 428 23.56 16.37 25.41
C GLU A 428 23.34 15.84 23.99
N LEU A 429 23.96 16.46 22.98
CA LEU A 429 23.87 16.04 21.59
C LEU A 429 24.59 14.72 21.33
N GLU A 430 25.73 14.48 21.98
CA GLU A 430 26.45 13.20 21.91
C GLU A 430 25.63 12.07 22.54
N ALA A 431 25.02 12.32 23.70
CA ALA A 431 24.14 11.36 24.35
C ALA A 431 22.94 10.99 23.47
N LEU A 432 22.30 12.00 22.85
CA LEU A 432 21.20 11.78 21.90
C LEU A 432 21.67 10.97 20.68
N TRP A 433 22.82 11.31 20.10
CA TRP A 433 23.40 10.58 18.97
C TRP A 433 23.63 9.10 19.29
N ILE A 434 24.27 8.81 20.43
CA ILE A 434 24.58 7.43 20.86
C ILE A 434 23.28 6.65 21.10
N ALA A 435 22.31 7.24 21.80
CA ALA A 435 21.04 6.59 22.10
C ALA A 435 20.26 6.23 20.82
N GLU A 436 20.19 7.15 19.86
CA GLU A 436 19.41 6.99 18.65
C GLU A 436 20.08 6.08 17.60
N THR A 437 21.41 6.11 17.50
CA THR A 437 22.16 5.22 16.59
C THR A 437 22.30 3.80 17.13
N ALA A 438 22.18 3.60 18.45
CA ALA A 438 22.10 2.26 19.04
C ALA A 438 20.77 1.57 18.72
N ARG A 439 19.67 2.34 18.61
CA ARG A 439 18.33 1.84 18.26
C ARG A 439 18.18 1.49 16.78
N VAL A 440 18.79 2.29 15.90
CA VAL A 440 18.84 2.03 14.45
C VAL A 440 20.28 2.09 13.96
N PRO A 441 21.03 0.98 14.05
CA PRO A 441 22.41 0.92 13.62
C PRO A 441 22.54 1.01 12.10
N ALA A 442 23.49 1.81 11.63
CA ALA A 442 23.86 1.90 10.21
C ALA A 442 24.23 0.52 9.59
N SER A 443 24.70 -0.44 10.39
CA SER A 443 25.03 -1.80 9.93
C SER A 443 23.83 -2.60 9.42
N GLU A 444 22.60 -2.18 9.73
CA GLU A 444 21.37 -2.78 9.19
C GLU A 444 21.14 -2.39 7.72
N PHE A 445 21.85 -1.39 7.21
CA PHE A 445 21.68 -0.83 5.87
C PHE A 445 22.96 -1.01 5.03
N PRO A 446 22.94 -1.88 3.99
CA PRO A 446 24.13 -2.20 3.21
C PRO A 446 24.79 -1.00 2.51
N GLU A 447 24.01 0.02 2.16
CA GLU A 447 24.47 1.21 1.42
C GLU A 447 24.89 2.37 2.33
N VAL A 448 24.80 2.21 3.65
CA VAL A 448 25.11 3.25 4.63
C VAL A 448 26.50 3.07 5.23
N THR A 449 27.27 4.15 5.24
CA THR A 449 28.55 4.20 5.98
C THR A 449 28.31 4.71 7.40
N ALA A 450 28.74 3.94 8.40
CA ALA A 450 28.67 4.36 9.80
C ALA A 450 29.50 5.62 10.04
N THR A 451 28.95 6.56 10.83
CA THR A 451 29.57 7.86 11.09
C THR A 451 29.76 8.03 12.60
N SER A 452 30.92 8.55 13.01
CA SER A 452 31.22 8.86 14.40
C SER A 452 30.70 10.24 14.80
N PHE A 453 30.40 10.44 16.08
CA PHE A 453 29.97 11.76 16.58
C PHE A 453 31.05 12.84 16.34
N THR A 454 32.33 12.47 16.32
CA THR A 454 33.42 13.41 16.03
C THR A 454 33.30 14.00 14.63
N GLU A 455 32.99 13.17 13.62
CA GLU A 455 32.76 13.63 12.24
C GLU A 455 31.47 14.45 12.13
N VAL A 456 30.40 14.04 12.82
CA VAL A 456 29.13 14.80 12.87
C VAL A 456 29.35 16.19 13.45
N ARG A 457 30.14 16.29 14.53
CA ARG A 457 30.43 17.56 15.21
C ARG A 457 31.12 18.58 14.30
N GLU A 458 31.96 18.14 13.36
CA GLU A 458 32.68 19.04 12.44
C GLU A 458 31.73 19.84 11.54
N HIS A 459 30.55 19.31 11.24
CA HIS A 459 29.55 19.95 10.38
C HIS A 459 28.38 20.59 11.15
N LEU A 460 28.27 20.34 12.45
CA LEU A 460 27.09 20.67 13.23
C LEU A 460 26.81 22.19 13.29
N THR A 461 27.84 22.99 13.59
CA THR A 461 27.68 24.46 13.69
C THR A 461 27.21 25.07 12.37
N ASP A 462 27.77 24.61 11.24
CA ASP A 462 27.40 25.08 9.90
C ASP A 462 25.95 24.69 9.55
N VAL A 463 25.54 23.47 9.90
CA VAL A 463 24.18 22.96 9.68
C VAL A 463 23.15 23.76 10.48
N VAL A 464 23.42 24.01 11.76
CA VAL A 464 22.51 24.80 12.62
C VAL A 464 22.39 26.22 12.07
N GLY A 465 23.51 26.85 11.69
CA GLY A 465 23.53 28.20 11.13
C GLY A 465 22.82 28.32 9.77
N ALA A 466 22.89 27.27 8.94
CA ALA A 466 22.23 27.22 7.64
C ALA A 466 20.73 26.85 7.71
N THR A 467 20.23 26.43 8.87
CA THR A 467 18.83 25.98 9.04
C THR A 467 17.85 27.15 8.91
N ARG A 468 16.92 27.04 7.96
CA ARG A 468 15.83 28.01 7.74
C ARG A 468 14.50 27.47 8.24
N VAL A 469 13.73 28.30 8.95
CA VAL A 469 12.33 27.98 9.30
C VAL A 469 11.43 28.55 8.21
N VAL A 470 10.70 27.68 7.50
CA VAL A 470 9.83 28.03 6.36
C VAL A 470 8.38 27.74 6.74
N LEU A 471 7.51 28.74 6.52
CA LEU A 471 6.07 28.61 6.72
C LEU A 471 5.39 28.39 5.37
N ASP A 472 5.06 27.15 5.05
CA ASP A 472 4.36 26.82 3.80
C ASP A 472 2.86 26.67 4.07
N ASN A 473 2.15 27.78 3.90
CA ASN A 473 0.70 27.86 4.05
C ASN A 473 0.06 28.44 2.77
N CYS A 474 -1.25 28.23 2.56
CA CYS A 474 -1.91 28.68 1.32
C CYS A 474 -1.85 30.22 1.10
N ARG A 475 -1.47 31.00 2.11
CA ARG A 475 -1.43 32.47 2.09
C ARG A 475 -0.02 33.07 1.99
N SER A 476 1.05 32.29 2.18
CA SER A 476 2.42 32.80 2.17
C SER A 476 3.06 32.69 0.79
N ASP A 477 3.84 33.70 0.44
CA ASP A 477 4.71 33.70 -0.74
C ASP A 477 6.06 32.97 -0.45
N ASP A 478 6.34 32.66 0.82
CA ASP A 478 7.58 32.01 1.28
C ASP A 478 7.43 30.48 1.22
N ARG A 479 7.53 29.92 0.02
CA ARG A 479 7.44 28.47 -0.24
C ARG A 479 8.81 27.81 -0.25
N LEU A 480 8.83 26.53 0.10
CA LEU A 480 9.99 25.67 -0.12
C LEU A 480 10.30 25.59 -1.61
N ASP A 481 11.47 26.10 -1.98
CA ASP A 481 11.98 26.08 -3.34
C ASP A 481 13.25 25.24 -3.41
N TYR A 482 13.14 24.03 -3.95
CA TYR A 482 14.26 23.12 -4.13
C TYR A 482 15.12 23.44 -5.37
N SER A 483 14.88 24.55 -6.07
CA SER A 483 15.70 24.95 -7.23
C SER A 483 17.17 25.25 -6.86
N GLN A 484 17.43 25.65 -5.61
CA GLN A 484 18.79 25.91 -5.12
C GLN A 484 19.36 24.69 -4.40
N PRO A 485 20.57 24.22 -4.73
CA PRO A 485 21.10 22.98 -4.17
C PRO A 485 21.32 23.06 -2.64
N GLY A 486 21.02 21.95 -1.96
CA GLY A 486 21.50 21.70 -0.60
C GLY A 486 20.78 22.43 0.54
N GLN A 487 19.55 22.91 0.35
CA GLN A 487 18.79 23.61 1.39
C GLN A 487 18.56 22.78 2.66
N ILE A 488 18.69 23.43 3.82
CA ILE A 488 18.38 22.88 5.14
C ILE A 488 17.19 23.65 5.70
N ALA A 489 16.03 23.00 5.83
CA ALA A 489 14.78 23.67 6.17
C ALA A 489 13.93 22.91 7.20
N ILE A 490 13.37 23.65 8.16
CA ILE A 490 12.27 23.19 9.02
C ILE A 490 10.99 23.78 8.43
N ALA A 491 10.19 22.92 7.81
CA ALA A 491 8.91 23.23 7.20
C ALA A 491 7.81 23.10 8.25
N VAL A 492 7.13 24.22 8.55
CA VAL A 492 5.93 24.21 9.39
C VAL A 492 4.73 24.50 8.50
N GLY A 493 3.73 23.62 8.53
CA GLY A 493 2.53 23.84 7.75
C GLY A 493 1.49 22.74 7.89
N GLY A 494 0.37 22.97 7.20
CA GLY A 494 -0.81 22.11 7.23
C GLY A 494 -1.07 21.47 5.88
N ASN A 495 -2.25 21.73 5.30
CA ASN A 495 -2.71 20.97 4.14
C ASN A 495 -1.84 21.10 2.87
N THR A 496 -1.18 22.25 2.62
CA THR A 496 -0.31 22.45 1.44
C THR A 496 0.90 21.53 1.44
N LEU A 497 1.53 21.33 2.61
CA LEU A 497 2.64 20.39 2.80
C LEU A 497 2.17 18.94 2.80
N SER A 498 0.93 18.73 3.24
CA SER A 498 0.32 17.39 3.30
C SER A 498 -0.18 16.87 1.94
N ARG A 499 -0.47 17.74 0.96
CA ARG A 499 -1.03 17.38 -0.35
C ARG A 499 -0.40 18.21 -1.48
N GLY A 500 0.53 17.62 -2.22
CA GLY A 500 0.96 18.12 -3.54
C GLY A 500 2.34 18.80 -3.62
N LEU A 501 3.14 18.83 -2.55
CA LEU A 501 4.56 19.19 -2.60
C LEU A 501 5.42 17.97 -2.24
N THR A 502 6.46 17.69 -3.02
CA THR A 502 7.46 16.66 -2.67
C THR A 502 8.48 17.30 -1.74
N LEU A 503 8.60 16.81 -0.51
CA LEU A 503 9.63 17.25 0.42
C LEU A 503 10.93 16.51 0.15
N GLU A 504 11.86 17.17 -0.53
CA GLU A 504 13.15 16.58 -0.84
C GLU A 504 14.02 16.50 0.41
N GLY A 505 14.66 15.33 0.60
CA GLY A 505 15.56 15.10 1.72
C GLY A 505 14.89 15.13 3.08
N LEU A 506 13.64 14.68 3.20
CA LEU A 506 12.94 14.61 4.49
C LEU A 506 13.64 13.65 5.45
N VAL A 507 14.14 14.19 6.57
CA VAL A 507 14.88 13.45 7.63
C VAL A 507 14.03 13.30 8.88
N VAL A 508 13.36 14.37 9.33
CA VAL A 508 12.54 14.35 10.56
C VAL A 508 11.11 14.71 10.25
N SER A 509 10.17 13.93 10.80
CA SER A 509 8.74 14.22 10.73
C SER A 509 8.16 14.30 12.14
N TYR A 510 7.63 15.45 12.53
CA TYR A 510 6.92 15.67 13.78
C TYR A 510 5.43 15.79 13.49
N PHE A 511 4.66 14.78 13.85
CA PHE A 511 3.32 14.55 13.31
C PHE A 511 2.33 14.15 14.41
N VAL A 512 1.47 15.09 14.81
CA VAL A 512 0.46 14.89 15.88
C VAL A 512 -0.98 15.00 15.38
N ARG A 513 -1.16 15.13 14.05
CA ARG A 513 -2.49 15.26 13.44
C ARG A 513 -3.10 13.89 13.13
N ALA A 514 -4.26 13.62 13.71
CA ALA A 514 -5.13 12.51 13.34
C ALA A 514 -6.10 12.89 12.21
N ALA A 515 -6.39 11.96 11.31
CA ALA A 515 -7.42 12.09 10.27
C ALA A 515 -8.35 10.86 10.29
N GLN A 516 -9.63 11.04 9.92
CA GLN A 516 -10.61 9.95 9.92
C GLN A 516 -10.35 8.92 8.80
N ALA A 517 -9.97 9.39 7.62
CA ALA A 517 -9.82 8.56 6.44
C ALA A 517 -8.38 8.03 6.30
N TYR A 518 -8.23 6.72 6.07
CA TYR A 518 -6.93 6.09 5.85
C TYR A 518 -6.21 6.63 4.61
N ASP A 519 -6.92 6.94 3.54
CA ASP A 519 -6.33 7.59 2.36
C ASP A 519 -5.72 8.94 2.74
N THR A 520 -6.39 9.72 3.59
CA THR A 520 -5.85 10.98 4.09
C THR A 520 -4.59 10.75 4.93
N LEU A 521 -4.56 9.75 5.82
CA LEU A 521 -3.37 9.43 6.62
C LEU A 521 -2.16 9.05 5.75
N LEU A 522 -2.34 8.21 4.73
CA LEU A 522 -1.23 7.82 3.83
C LEU A 522 -0.78 8.96 2.91
N GLN A 523 -1.72 9.78 2.44
CA GLN A 523 -1.38 10.98 1.66
C GLN A 523 -0.56 11.99 2.47
N MET A 524 -0.81 12.07 3.79
CA MET A 524 -0.09 12.96 4.70
C MET A 524 1.31 12.44 5.05
N ALA A 525 1.53 11.12 4.98
CA ALA A 525 2.79 10.48 5.32
C ALA A 525 3.85 10.68 4.21
N ARG A 526 4.61 11.77 4.31
CA ARG A 526 5.65 12.16 3.35
C ARG A 526 7.01 11.48 3.57
N TRP A 527 7.14 10.70 4.64
CA TRP A 527 8.36 9.98 5.01
C TRP A 527 8.61 8.70 4.21
N PHE A 528 7.66 8.26 3.36
CA PHE A 528 7.90 7.17 2.43
C PHE A 528 8.78 7.59 1.25
N GLY A 529 9.54 6.66 0.68
CA GLY A 529 10.39 6.92 -0.49
C GLY A 529 11.79 6.33 -0.41
N PHE A 530 12.64 6.72 -1.33
CA PHE A 530 14.06 6.33 -1.33
C PHE A 530 14.89 7.32 -0.51
N ARG A 531 15.91 6.83 0.20
CA ARG A 531 16.80 7.62 1.06
C ARG A 531 18.26 7.16 0.91
N PRO A 532 18.80 7.10 -0.33
CA PRO A 532 20.08 6.46 -0.61
C PRO A 532 21.22 7.11 0.19
N GLY A 533 21.94 6.30 0.96
CA GLY A 533 23.10 6.73 1.75
C GLY A 533 22.78 7.35 3.12
N TYR A 534 21.49 7.42 3.49
CA TYR A 534 21.06 7.91 4.80
C TYR A 534 19.81 7.22 5.32
N GLU A 535 19.58 5.97 4.95
CA GLU A 535 18.41 5.16 5.33
C GLU A 535 18.27 4.97 6.84
N ASP A 536 19.36 5.06 7.60
CA ASP A 536 19.42 4.88 9.05
C ASP A 536 19.01 6.13 9.85
N LEU A 537 19.00 7.31 9.23
CA LEU A 537 18.82 8.60 9.89
C LEU A 537 17.36 9.08 10.07
N PRO A 538 16.39 8.74 9.20
CA PRO A 538 15.03 9.20 9.34
C PRO A 538 14.41 8.86 10.69
N ARG A 539 13.71 9.82 11.28
CA ARG A 539 12.95 9.63 12.53
C ARG A 539 11.60 10.32 12.47
N ILE A 540 10.62 9.73 13.14
CA ILE A 540 9.25 10.24 13.18
C ILE A 540 8.80 10.36 14.63
N TRP A 541 8.31 11.52 15.01
CA TRP A 541 7.65 11.76 16.29
C TRP A 541 6.14 11.79 16.05
N MET A 542 5.40 10.94 16.75
CA MET A 542 3.93 10.90 16.66
C MET A 542 3.31 10.32 17.93
N THR A 543 1.99 10.34 18.05
CA THR A 543 1.29 9.71 19.17
C THR A 543 1.22 8.19 18.98
N ALA A 544 1.08 7.43 20.08
CA ALA A 544 0.95 5.96 20.04
C ALA A 544 -0.27 5.50 19.21
N GLN A 545 -1.35 6.28 19.22
CA GLN A 545 -2.52 6.01 18.40
C GLN A 545 -2.22 6.11 16.90
N LEU A 546 -1.46 7.12 16.47
CA LEU A 546 -1.11 7.30 15.05
C LEU A 546 -0.18 6.18 14.57
N GLU A 547 0.78 5.78 15.40
CA GLU A 547 1.66 4.64 15.12
C GLU A 547 0.84 3.37 14.91
N ALA A 548 -0.09 3.07 15.82
CA ALA A 548 -0.97 1.90 15.71
C ALA A 548 -1.80 1.92 14.42
N TRP A 549 -2.31 3.09 14.02
CA TRP A 549 -3.04 3.23 12.76
C TRP A 549 -2.15 3.01 11.52
N PHE A 550 -0.92 3.56 11.50
CA PHE A 550 0.00 3.33 10.38
C PHE A 550 0.43 1.86 10.29
N ARG A 551 0.65 1.19 11.41
CA ARG A 551 0.97 -0.24 11.46
C ARG A 551 -0.20 -1.11 10.97
N HIS A 552 -1.41 -0.81 11.41
CA HIS A 552 -2.61 -1.49 10.92
C HIS A 552 -2.74 -1.29 9.40
N LEU A 553 -2.54 -0.07 8.93
CA LEU A 553 -2.65 0.28 7.52
C LEU A 553 -1.57 -0.39 6.65
N ALA A 554 -0.35 -0.54 7.15
CA ALA A 554 0.71 -1.33 6.51
C ALA A 554 0.29 -2.79 6.32
N THR A 555 -0.40 -3.35 7.32
CA THR A 555 -0.94 -4.72 7.29
C THR A 555 -2.00 -4.85 6.20
N VAL A 556 -2.97 -3.94 6.17
CA VAL A 556 -4.07 -3.98 5.19
C VAL A 556 -3.55 -3.76 3.76
N GLU A 557 -2.62 -2.82 3.56
CA GLU A 557 -2.01 -2.59 2.24
C GLU A 557 -1.30 -3.84 1.73
N HIS A 558 -0.52 -4.51 2.59
CA HIS A 558 0.19 -5.71 2.23
C HIS A 558 -0.76 -6.87 1.90
N GLU A 559 -1.82 -7.04 2.69
CA GLU A 559 -2.82 -8.09 2.48
C GLU A 559 -3.58 -7.92 1.16
N ILE A 560 -3.99 -6.70 0.80
CA ILE A 560 -4.60 -6.42 -0.50
C ILE A 560 -3.67 -6.80 -1.66
N ARG A 561 -2.38 -6.51 -1.53
CA ARG A 561 -1.39 -6.84 -2.58
C ARG A 561 -1.20 -8.35 -2.72
N LEU A 562 -1.11 -9.08 -1.61
CA LEU A 562 -1.07 -10.54 -1.61
C LEU A 562 -2.34 -11.16 -2.20
N ASP A 563 -3.51 -10.60 -1.88
CA ASP A 563 -4.78 -11.05 -2.45
C ASP A 563 -4.81 -10.85 -3.98
N ILE A 564 -4.28 -9.73 -4.50
CA ILE A 564 -4.17 -9.50 -5.96
C ILE A 564 -3.32 -10.61 -6.61
N GLU A 565 -2.15 -10.91 -6.05
CA GLU A 565 -1.25 -11.96 -6.54
C GLU A 565 -1.89 -13.36 -6.47
N ARG A 566 -2.52 -13.68 -5.34
CA ARG A 566 -3.22 -14.95 -5.13
C ARG A 566 -4.38 -15.13 -6.10
N TYR A 567 -5.14 -14.09 -6.35
CA TYR A 567 -6.35 -14.18 -7.18
C TYR A 567 -6.06 -14.18 -8.67
N GLU A 568 -4.93 -13.61 -9.11
CA GLU A 568 -4.44 -13.79 -10.48
C GLU A 568 -4.16 -15.28 -10.76
N GLN A 569 -3.48 -15.97 -9.85
CA GLN A 569 -3.20 -17.41 -9.95
C GLN A 569 -4.49 -18.26 -10.00
N GLN A 570 -5.57 -17.78 -9.38
CA GLN A 570 -6.89 -18.43 -9.41
C GLN A 570 -7.74 -18.04 -10.62
N GLY A 571 -7.25 -17.16 -11.51
CA GLY A 571 -7.97 -16.68 -12.69
C GLY A 571 -9.21 -15.84 -12.36
N LEU A 572 -9.21 -15.14 -11.23
CA LEU A 572 -10.36 -14.36 -10.77
C LEU A 572 -10.40 -12.96 -11.38
N THR A 573 -11.62 -12.52 -11.64
CA THR A 573 -11.86 -11.19 -12.21
C THR A 573 -11.85 -10.10 -11.12
N PRO A 574 -11.58 -8.83 -11.48
CA PRO A 574 -11.69 -7.71 -10.55
C PRO A 574 -13.04 -7.67 -9.81
N ARG A 575 -14.16 -7.93 -10.50
CA ARG A 575 -15.49 -7.94 -9.86
C ARG A 575 -15.61 -8.95 -8.72
N GLN A 576 -15.01 -10.14 -8.86
CA GLN A 576 -14.99 -11.14 -7.79
C GLN A 576 -14.07 -10.71 -6.65
N PHE A 577 -12.95 -10.05 -6.96
CA PHE A 577 -12.05 -9.48 -5.98
C PHE A 577 -12.70 -8.38 -5.13
N GLY A 578 -13.44 -7.44 -5.73
CA GLY A 578 -14.14 -6.38 -4.98
C GLY A 578 -15.13 -6.90 -3.96
N VAL A 579 -15.85 -7.98 -4.29
CA VAL A 579 -16.76 -8.63 -3.32
C VAL A 579 -15.95 -9.19 -2.15
N ARG A 580 -14.81 -9.84 -2.40
CA ARG A 580 -13.99 -10.48 -1.35
C ARG A 580 -13.28 -9.49 -0.44
N ILE A 581 -12.75 -8.40 -0.98
CA ILE A 581 -12.19 -7.28 -0.20
C ILE A 581 -13.24 -6.69 0.75
N ARG A 582 -14.48 -6.50 0.28
CA ARG A 582 -15.58 -6.00 1.12
C ARG A 582 -16.01 -6.99 2.21
N THR A 583 -15.67 -8.28 2.04
CA THR A 583 -15.88 -9.33 3.04
C THR A 583 -14.69 -9.52 3.99
N HIS A 584 -13.67 -8.67 3.87
CA HIS A 584 -12.43 -8.86 4.60
C HIS A 584 -12.53 -8.31 6.03
N PRO A 585 -12.29 -9.13 7.06
CA PRO A 585 -12.46 -8.73 8.45
C PRO A 585 -11.47 -7.64 8.90
N VAL A 586 -10.23 -7.61 8.40
CA VAL A 586 -9.27 -6.52 8.72
C VAL A 586 -9.69 -5.16 8.11
N LEU A 587 -10.43 -5.16 7.00
CA LEU A 587 -10.92 -3.93 6.35
C LEU A 587 -12.13 -3.30 7.07
N ARG A 588 -12.63 -3.92 8.15
CA ARG A 588 -13.78 -3.49 8.99
C ARG A 588 -13.72 -2.02 9.43
N ILE A 589 -12.54 -1.39 9.47
CA ILE A 589 -12.36 -0.04 10.00
C ILE A 589 -12.53 1.06 8.93
N THR A 590 -12.69 0.70 7.65
CA THR A 590 -12.65 1.67 6.52
C THR A 590 -13.99 2.16 6.00
N ALA A 591 -15.12 1.54 6.36
CA ALA A 591 -16.43 1.96 5.87
C ALA A 591 -16.94 3.16 6.69
N LYS A 592 -17.27 4.27 6.00
CA LYS A 592 -17.82 5.54 6.54
C LYS A 592 -18.49 5.36 7.91
N MET A 593 -17.83 5.89 8.93
CA MET A 593 -18.24 5.83 10.33
C MET A 593 -19.46 6.72 10.60
N GLY A 594 -20.64 6.19 10.28
CA GLY A 594 -21.91 6.85 10.53
C GLY A 594 -23.15 6.02 10.16
N ALA A 595 -23.00 4.95 9.38
CA ALA A 595 -24.09 4.02 9.10
C ALA A 595 -23.62 2.57 9.27
N ALA A 596 -24.47 1.75 9.89
CA ALA A 596 -24.24 0.31 9.99
C ALA A 596 -24.19 -0.30 8.58
N CYS A 597 -22.99 -0.59 8.08
CA CYS A 597 -22.83 -1.37 6.85
C CYS A 597 -22.95 -2.86 7.18
N PRO A 598 -23.66 -3.66 6.37
CA PRO A 598 -23.62 -5.12 6.50
C PRO A 598 -22.18 -5.59 6.29
N ALA A 599 -21.63 -6.25 7.31
CA ALA A 599 -20.36 -6.94 7.28
C ALA A 599 -20.57 -8.30 6.61
N TYR A 600 -19.75 -8.61 5.62
CA TYR A 600 -19.66 -9.94 5.04
C TYR A 600 -18.37 -10.58 5.54
N ALA A 601 -18.34 -11.87 5.88
CA ALA A 601 -17.11 -12.61 6.20
C ALA A 601 -17.04 -13.90 5.37
N SER A 602 -15.88 -14.18 4.79
CA SER A 602 -15.56 -15.45 4.12
C SER A 602 -14.24 -16.01 4.63
N TYR A 603 -14.27 -17.25 5.10
CA TYR A 603 -13.09 -17.95 5.62
C TYR A 603 -12.52 -18.99 4.65
N GLY A 604 -13.12 -19.17 3.46
CA GLY A 604 -12.76 -20.22 2.52
C GLY A 604 -11.30 -20.18 2.08
N GLY A 605 -10.57 -21.27 2.29
CA GLY A 605 -9.15 -21.40 1.93
C GLY A 605 -8.19 -20.56 2.76
N ARG A 606 -8.67 -19.94 3.84
CA ARG A 606 -7.85 -19.11 4.73
C ARG A 606 -7.35 -19.91 5.92
N ARG A 607 -6.20 -19.50 6.46
CA ARG A 607 -5.78 -19.83 7.84
C ARG A 607 -5.97 -18.62 8.76
N ILE A 608 -6.58 -18.84 9.91
CA ILE A 608 -6.69 -17.84 10.98
C ILE A 608 -6.00 -18.36 12.24
N GLN A 609 -5.42 -17.48 13.04
CA GLN A 609 -4.61 -17.85 14.20
C GLN A 609 -4.67 -16.79 15.30
N THR A 610 -4.53 -17.20 16.55
CA THR A 610 -4.45 -16.29 17.70
C THR A 610 -3.11 -15.57 17.71
N ARG A 611 -3.15 -14.24 17.76
CA ARG A 611 -1.97 -13.38 17.80
C ARG A 611 -1.84 -12.61 19.11
N TYR A 612 -2.98 -12.25 19.72
CA TYR A 612 -3.02 -11.48 20.96
C TYR A 612 -3.51 -12.30 22.14
N PHE A 613 -2.95 -12.03 23.30
CA PHE A 613 -3.33 -12.62 24.57
C PHE A 613 -3.42 -11.53 25.65
N ILE A 614 -4.24 -11.77 26.67
CA ILE A 614 -4.29 -10.93 27.88
C ILE A 614 -3.43 -11.62 28.94
N GLU A 615 -2.13 -11.34 28.97
CA GLU A 615 -1.14 -12.09 29.75
C GLU A 615 -1.34 -11.99 31.27
N HIS A 616 -2.03 -10.93 31.72
CA HIS A 616 -2.26 -10.63 33.13
C HIS A 616 -3.57 -11.22 33.68
N ASP A 617 -4.50 -11.65 32.81
CA ASP A 617 -5.80 -12.21 33.24
C ASP A 617 -5.72 -13.74 33.34
N ALA A 618 -5.41 -14.21 34.54
CA ALA A 618 -5.37 -15.65 34.84
C ALA A 618 -6.72 -16.36 34.63
N GLY A 619 -7.85 -15.65 34.80
CA GLY A 619 -9.18 -16.22 34.59
C GLY A 619 -9.46 -16.49 33.11
N TRP A 620 -9.09 -15.52 32.27
CA TRP A 620 -9.18 -15.64 30.81
C TRP A 620 -8.29 -16.76 30.27
N LEU A 621 -7.02 -16.82 30.71
CA LEU A 621 -6.07 -17.86 30.32
C LEU A 621 -6.54 -19.25 30.71
N ARG A 622 -6.99 -19.41 31.95
CA ARG A 622 -7.48 -20.69 32.46
C ARG A 622 -8.78 -21.14 31.77
N GLY A 623 -9.69 -20.21 31.47
CA GLY A 623 -10.90 -20.51 30.71
C GLY A 623 -10.59 -21.08 29.32
N ASN A 624 -9.62 -20.51 28.62
CA ASN A 624 -9.18 -21.02 27.32
C ASN A 624 -8.47 -22.38 27.44
N LEU A 625 -7.67 -22.59 28.48
CA LEU A 625 -7.03 -23.87 28.76
C LEU A 625 -8.06 -24.97 29.07
N ASP A 626 -9.06 -24.68 29.88
CA ASP A 626 -10.15 -25.61 30.22
C ASP A 626 -10.95 -25.99 28.97
N ALA A 627 -11.24 -25.03 28.09
CA ALA A 627 -11.90 -25.28 26.80
C ALA A 627 -11.08 -26.22 25.91
N ALA A 628 -9.75 -26.01 25.84
CA ALA A 628 -8.85 -26.87 25.08
C ALA A 628 -8.76 -28.29 25.68
N ASP A 629 -8.71 -28.41 27.01
CA ASP A 629 -8.69 -29.70 27.71
C ASP A 629 -10.00 -30.48 27.47
N GLU A 630 -11.16 -29.83 27.54
CA GLU A 630 -12.46 -30.43 27.24
C GLU A 630 -12.51 -30.94 25.78
N LEU A 631 -12.07 -30.13 24.83
CA LEU A 631 -12.04 -30.51 23.42
C LEU A 631 -11.20 -31.77 23.17
N ILE A 632 -9.97 -31.84 23.70
CA ILE A 632 -9.10 -33.00 23.49
C ILE A 632 -9.66 -34.25 24.19
N ARG A 633 -10.25 -34.08 25.38
CA ARG A 633 -10.91 -35.18 26.10
C ARG A 633 -12.07 -35.76 25.29
N ASP A 634 -12.94 -34.92 24.76
CA ASP A 634 -14.11 -35.33 23.98
C ASP A 634 -13.70 -35.89 22.61
N THR A 635 -12.69 -35.30 21.98
CA THR A 635 -12.11 -35.81 20.73
C THR A 635 -11.57 -37.22 20.91
N ARG A 636 -10.86 -37.49 22.01
CA ARG A 636 -10.33 -38.82 22.32
C ARG A 636 -11.44 -39.84 22.59
N ALA A 637 -12.53 -39.41 23.21
CA ALA A 637 -13.71 -40.26 23.41
C ALA A 637 -14.43 -40.59 22.08
N ALA A 638 -14.44 -39.66 21.12
CA ALA A 638 -15.15 -39.80 19.85
C ALA A 638 -14.32 -40.47 18.73
N ALA A 639 -13.04 -40.11 18.61
CA ALA A 639 -12.15 -40.49 17.50
C ALA A 639 -11.13 -41.58 17.86
N GLY A 640 -10.95 -41.91 19.15
CA GLY A 640 -10.06 -42.99 19.60
C GLY A 640 -8.62 -42.54 19.88
N ILE A 641 -7.63 -43.31 19.40
CA ILE A 641 -6.20 -43.05 19.63
C ILE A 641 -5.68 -42.13 18.51
N GLY A 642 -5.10 -40.99 18.88
CA GLY A 642 -4.49 -40.06 17.93
C GLY A 642 -3.16 -40.56 17.37
N GLU A 643 -2.73 -39.96 16.27
CA GLU A 643 -1.46 -40.23 15.61
C GLU A 643 -0.36 -39.32 16.15
N ASP A 644 0.76 -39.91 16.57
CA ASP A 644 1.92 -39.16 17.06
C ASP A 644 2.53 -38.33 15.94
N LEU A 645 2.72 -37.03 16.19
CA LEU A 645 3.37 -36.14 15.24
C LEU A 645 4.88 -36.04 15.53
N PRO A 646 5.72 -35.84 14.48
CA PRO A 646 7.18 -35.73 14.65
C PRO A 646 7.65 -34.60 15.57
N ASN A 647 6.79 -33.60 15.84
CA ASN A 647 7.06 -32.49 16.73
C ASN A 647 6.70 -32.77 18.22
N GLY A 648 6.34 -34.00 18.58
CA GLY A 648 5.86 -34.34 19.94
C GLY A 648 4.38 -34.00 20.16
N GLY A 649 3.69 -33.57 19.10
CA GLY A 649 2.26 -33.33 19.07
C GLY A 649 1.43 -34.59 18.82
N LEU A 650 0.11 -34.41 18.73
CA LEU A 650 -0.84 -35.50 18.46
C LEU A 650 -1.91 -35.02 17.48
N LEU A 651 -2.28 -35.88 16.52
CA LEU A 651 -3.28 -35.59 15.48
C LEU A 651 -4.47 -36.55 15.59
N TYR A 652 -5.68 -36.00 15.57
CA TYR A 652 -6.93 -36.75 15.43
C TYR A 652 -7.59 -36.37 14.10
N ARG A 653 -7.91 -37.38 13.28
CA ARG A 653 -8.68 -37.20 12.04
C ARG A 653 -10.17 -37.50 12.27
N ASP A 654 -11.00 -36.92 11.42
CA ASP A 654 -12.45 -37.17 11.31
C ASP A 654 -13.28 -36.88 12.58
N VAL A 655 -12.83 -35.88 13.34
CA VAL A 655 -13.52 -35.34 14.52
C VAL A 655 -14.86 -34.72 14.09
N PRO A 656 -15.99 -35.03 14.77
CA PRO A 656 -17.28 -34.41 14.48
C PRO A 656 -17.25 -32.89 14.67
N ALA A 657 -17.86 -32.15 13.74
CA ALA A 657 -17.90 -30.69 13.77
C ALA A 657 -18.52 -30.11 15.04
N GLU A 658 -19.46 -30.81 15.69
CA GLU A 658 -20.15 -30.35 16.91
C GLU A 658 -19.17 -30.15 18.08
N LEU A 659 -18.09 -30.93 18.13
CA LEU A 659 -17.05 -30.77 19.16
C LEU A 659 -16.26 -29.48 18.94
N VAL A 660 -15.94 -29.18 17.67
CA VAL A 660 -15.21 -27.98 17.28
C VAL A 660 -16.07 -26.73 17.42
N GLU A 661 -17.35 -26.79 17.03
CA GLU A 661 -18.32 -25.69 17.21
C GLU A 661 -18.47 -25.32 18.70
N ARG A 662 -18.61 -26.32 19.58
CA ARG A 662 -18.67 -26.07 21.03
C ARG A 662 -17.38 -25.41 21.54
N PHE A 663 -16.22 -25.92 21.12
CA PHE A 663 -14.94 -25.34 21.49
C PHE A 663 -14.82 -23.87 21.05
N ILE A 664 -15.15 -23.56 19.79
CA ILE A 664 -15.12 -22.19 19.25
C ILE A 664 -16.08 -21.27 20.04
N GLY A 665 -17.24 -21.79 20.45
CA GLY A 665 -18.20 -21.02 21.27
C GLY A 665 -17.75 -20.77 22.71
N THR A 666 -16.86 -21.60 23.26
CA THR A 666 -16.31 -21.44 24.62
C THR A 666 -14.98 -20.71 24.65
N TYR A 667 -14.18 -20.82 23.59
CA TYR A 667 -12.87 -20.19 23.48
C TYR A 667 -13.04 -18.68 23.34
N THR A 668 -12.39 -17.91 24.20
CA THR A 668 -12.47 -16.44 24.17
C THR A 668 -11.23 -15.90 23.47
N SER A 669 -11.41 -15.22 22.33
CA SER A 669 -10.35 -14.49 21.63
C SER A 669 -10.21 -13.05 22.15
N HIS A 670 -9.03 -12.45 21.94
CA HIS A 670 -8.82 -11.03 22.26
C HIS A 670 -9.69 -10.12 21.38
N PRO A 671 -10.25 -9.00 21.90
CA PRO A 671 -11.08 -8.07 21.12
C PRO A 671 -10.42 -7.52 19.84
N ASP A 672 -9.12 -7.27 19.89
CA ASP A 672 -8.31 -6.85 18.73
C ASP A 672 -8.13 -7.95 17.64
N SER A 673 -8.70 -9.15 17.79
CA SER A 673 -8.70 -10.20 16.77
C SER A 673 -10.08 -10.35 16.09
N PRO A 674 -10.48 -9.40 15.22
CA PRO A 674 -11.78 -9.42 14.55
C PRO A 674 -12.00 -10.66 13.67
N ASP A 675 -10.91 -11.26 13.17
CA ASP A 675 -10.95 -12.44 12.32
C ASP A 675 -11.35 -13.71 13.09
N LEU A 676 -11.14 -13.71 14.41
CA LEU A 676 -11.42 -14.83 15.33
C LEU A 676 -12.76 -14.70 16.06
N ASP A 677 -13.65 -13.83 15.59
CA ASP A 677 -14.99 -13.66 16.15
C ASP A 677 -15.76 -15.01 16.14
N PRO A 678 -16.10 -15.58 17.32
CA PRO A 678 -16.77 -16.87 17.40
C PRO A 678 -18.09 -16.92 16.64
N ASP A 679 -18.89 -15.85 16.67
CA ASP A 679 -20.20 -15.81 16.03
C ASP A 679 -20.07 -15.87 14.50
N LEU A 680 -19.06 -15.20 13.94
CA LEU A 680 -18.78 -15.23 12.50
C LEU A 680 -18.31 -16.60 12.05
N ILE A 681 -17.38 -17.21 12.81
CA ILE A 681 -16.85 -18.54 12.50
C ILE A 681 -17.98 -19.57 12.56
N LEU A 682 -18.78 -19.59 13.63
CA LEU A 682 -19.87 -20.55 13.80
C LEU A 682 -20.93 -20.43 12.71
N LYS A 683 -21.31 -19.20 12.33
CA LYS A 683 -22.21 -18.96 11.20
C LYS A 683 -21.62 -19.47 9.88
N TYR A 684 -20.32 -19.29 9.65
CA TYR A 684 -19.65 -19.76 8.44
C TYR A 684 -19.61 -21.29 8.38
N VAL A 685 -19.18 -21.93 9.47
CA VAL A 685 -19.16 -23.40 9.60
C VAL A 685 -20.56 -23.97 9.37
N GLY A 686 -21.59 -23.40 9.99
CA GLY A 686 -22.98 -23.83 9.79
C GLY A 686 -23.45 -23.75 8.34
N LYS A 687 -23.08 -22.69 7.59
CA LYS A 687 -23.41 -22.57 6.15
C LYS A 687 -22.67 -23.60 5.29
N GLN A 688 -21.40 -23.87 5.59
CA GLN A 688 -20.61 -24.87 4.88
C GLN A 688 -21.14 -26.29 5.10
N ARG A 689 -21.55 -26.60 6.33
CA ARG A 689 -22.18 -27.88 6.67
C ARG A 689 -23.47 -28.12 5.90
N ALA A 690 -24.31 -27.09 5.76
CA ALA A 690 -25.49 -27.16 4.91
C ALA A 690 -25.17 -27.45 3.42
N SER A 691 -23.94 -27.17 2.99
CA SER A 691 -23.43 -27.41 1.64
C SER A 691 -22.60 -28.70 1.53
N GLY A 692 -22.52 -29.51 2.59
CA GLY A 692 -21.78 -30.79 2.63
C GLY A 692 -20.27 -30.67 2.85
N SER A 693 -19.80 -29.55 3.41
CA SER A 693 -18.39 -29.30 3.78
C SER A 693 -18.27 -28.96 5.27
N LEU A 694 -17.10 -29.15 5.89
CA LEU A 694 -16.85 -28.90 7.32
C LEU A 694 -17.67 -29.74 8.32
N ASP A 695 -18.25 -30.86 7.88
CA ASP A 695 -18.88 -31.84 8.80
C ASP A 695 -17.85 -32.62 9.64
N ARG A 696 -16.60 -32.66 9.16
CA ARG A 696 -15.47 -33.32 9.80
C ARG A 696 -14.30 -32.36 9.94
N TRP A 697 -13.54 -32.58 11.00
CA TRP A 697 -12.35 -31.80 11.32
C TRP A 697 -11.17 -32.70 11.66
N SER A 698 -9.98 -32.23 11.31
CA SER A 698 -8.73 -32.69 11.91
C SER A 698 -8.42 -31.81 13.11
N VAL A 699 -8.09 -32.38 14.25
CA VAL A 699 -7.67 -31.64 15.46
C VAL A 699 -6.26 -32.08 15.82
N ALA A 700 -5.31 -31.14 15.87
CA ALA A 700 -3.95 -31.45 16.26
C ALA A 700 -3.46 -30.56 17.41
N VAL A 701 -2.69 -31.14 18.33
CA VAL A 701 -1.93 -30.40 19.34
C VAL A 701 -0.49 -30.29 18.85
N MET A 702 0.00 -29.08 18.70
CA MET A 702 1.34 -28.76 18.22
C MET A 702 2.23 -28.44 19.41
N ALA A 703 2.91 -29.46 19.92
CA ALA A 703 3.76 -29.39 21.10
C ALA A 703 5.25 -29.27 20.75
N ALA A 704 6.09 -29.09 21.77
CA ALA A 704 7.54 -29.27 21.67
C ALA A 704 7.91 -30.74 21.91
N THR A 705 8.99 -31.20 21.27
CA THR A 705 9.52 -32.58 21.44
C THR A 705 10.22 -32.78 22.79
N ASP A 706 10.65 -31.71 23.43
CA ASP A 706 11.30 -31.72 24.74
C ASP A 706 10.45 -31.03 25.81
N ASP A 707 10.70 -31.37 27.07
CA ASP A 707 10.01 -30.85 28.26
C ASP A 707 10.81 -29.74 28.95
N ASN A 708 11.80 -29.16 28.27
CA ASN A 708 12.71 -28.16 28.86
C ASN A 708 11.96 -26.91 29.35
N ASN A 709 10.86 -26.55 28.69
CA ASN A 709 9.99 -25.44 29.05
C ASN A 709 8.76 -25.87 29.86
N GLY A 710 8.78 -27.10 30.41
CA GLY A 710 7.65 -27.71 31.12
C GLY A 710 6.59 -28.31 30.19
N THR A 711 5.56 -28.87 30.82
CA THR A 711 4.44 -29.53 30.13
C THR A 711 3.10 -28.92 30.51
N VAL A 712 2.11 -29.05 29.63
CA VAL A 712 0.70 -28.77 29.93
C VAL A 712 -0.11 -30.05 29.75
N ARG A 713 -1.13 -30.22 30.59
CA ARG A 713 -2.01 -31.38 30.52
C ARG A 713 -3.28 -31.05 29.73
N LEU A 714 -3.53 -31.77 28.64
CA LEU A 714 -4.74 -31.64 27.81
C LEU A 714 -5.34 -33.03 27.53
N GLY A 715 -6.63 -33.21 27.81
CA GLY A 715 -7.35 -34.48 27.63
C GLY A 715 -6.75 -35.66 28.40
N GLY A 716 -6.02 -35.36 29.48
CA GLY A 716 -5.30 -36.35 30.29
C GLY A 716 -3.91 -36.75 29.76
N ILE A 717 -3.37 -36.08 28.75
CA ILE A 717 -2.04 -36.30 28.15
C ILE A 717 -1.15 -35.07 28.43
N GLU A 718 0.14 -35.29 28.68
CA GLU A 718 1.12 -34.21 28.87
C GLU A 718 1.75 -33.81 27.52
N PHE A 719 1.79 -32.52 27.23
CA PHE A 719 2.37 -31.94 26.02
C PHE A 719 3.47 -30.93 26.37
N GLY A 720 4.61 -30.98 25.68
CA GLY A 720 5.69 -29.99 25.83
C GLY A 720 5.26 -28.60 25.34
N ARG A 721 5.70 -27.55 26.04
CA ARG A 721 5.35 -26.16 25.72
C ARG A 721 6.28 -25.55 24.68
N ILE A 722 5.73 -24.79 23.73
CA ILE A 722 6.47 -24.05 22.72
C ILE A 722 6.79 -22.62 23.19
N THR A 723 7.89 -22.06 22.69
CA THR A 723 8.32 -20.69 23.04
C THR A 723 7.73 -19.66 22.07
N ARG A 724 7.07 -18.63 22.60
CA ARG A 724 6.60 -17.44 21.86
C ARG A 724 6.74 -16.18 22.71
N ALA A 725 7.66 -15.30 22.33
CA ALA A 725 7.88 -14.02 22.99
C ALA A 725 6.97 -12.91 22.41
N LYS A 726 6.63 -11.92 23.24
CA LYS A 726 5.76 -10.80 22.85
C LYS A 726 6.56 -9.64 22.26
N LEU A 727 5.93 -8.81 21.45
CA LEU A 727 6.53 -7.59 20.92
C LEU A 727 6.72 -6.53 22.03
N SER A 728 7.89 -5.90 22.08
CA SER A 728 8.18 -4.81 23.01
C SER A 728 7.30 -3.59 22.72
N GLY A 729 6.94 -2.84 23.76
CA GLY A 729 6.12 -1.62 23.62
C GLY A 729 4.64 -1.87 23.29
N THR A 730 4.19 -3.12 23.36
CA THR A 730 2.75 -3.42 23.32
C THR A 730 2.10 -2.92 24.62
N GLY A 731 0.97 -2.23 24.51
CA GLY A 731 0.27 -1.64 25.66
C GLY A 731 -0.04 -2.67 26.76
N PRO A 732 -0.35 -2.22 27.99
CA PRO A 732 -0.44 -3.08 29.18
C PRO A 732 -1.49 -4.19 29.10
N ASP A 733 -2.45 -4.09 28.17
CA ASP A 733 -3.56 -5.02 28.05
C ASP A 733 -3.43 -6.00 26.86
N ARG A 734 -2.28 -6.04 26.17
CA ARG A 734 -2.13 -6.81 24.93
C ARG A 734 -0.72 -7.39 24.72
N ALA A 735 -0.53 -8.69 24.91
CA ALA A 735 0.64 -9.40 24.42
C ALA A 735 0.46 -9.84 22.95
N ASP A 736 1.25 -9.26 22.03
CA ASP A 736 1.28 -9.65 20.60
C ASP A 736 2.46 -10.59 20.29
N ILE A 737 2.16 -11.83 19.85
CA ILE A 737 3.17 -12.82 19.43
C ILE A 737 3.43 -12.85 17.91
N LYS A 738 2.64 -12.10 17.12
CA LYS A 738 2.57 -12.06 15.66
C LYS A 738 2.09 -13.33 14.98
N THR A 739 2.91 -14.38 15.02
CA THR A 739 2.69 -15.64 14.31
C THR A 739 2.73 -16.82 15.27
N LEU A 740 1.75 -17.70 15.10
CA LEU A 740 1.65 -18.93 15.87
C LEU A 740 1.99 -20.14 15.00
N MET A 741 1.35 -20.21 13.84
CA MET A 741 1.41 -21.30 12.87
C MET A 741 2.53 -21.10 11.84
N SER A 742 3.35 -22.13 11.61
CA SER A 742 4.26 -22.22 10.46
C SER A 742 3.52 -22.72 9.21
N LYS A 743 3.99 -22.34 8.01
CA LYS A 743 3.31 -22.63 6.73
C LYS A 743 2.99 -24.11 6.51
N GLU A 744 3.90 -25.00 6.90
CA GLU A 744 3.77 -26.44 6.72
C GLU A 744 2.64 -27.06 7.55
N HIS A 745 2.23 -26.42 8.65
CA HIS A 745 1.15 -26.93 9.50
C HIS A 745 -0.20 -26.97 8.76
N ARG A 746 -0.36 -26.22 7.66
CA ARG A 746 -1.56 -26.23 6.79
C ARG A 746 -1.90 -27.63 6.24
N VAL A 747 -0.89 -28.49 6.09
CA VAL A 747 -1.02 -29.82 5.46
C VAL A 747 -0.66 -30.96 6.42
N VAL A 748 -0.58 -30.68 7.72
CA VAL A 748 -0.17 -31.67 8.73
C VAL A 748 -1.06 -32.92 8.74
N ASP A 749 -2.34 -32.76 8.42
CA ASP A 749 -3.31 -33.85 8.38
C ASP A 749 -3.34 -34.63 7.06
N LEU A 750 -2.60 -34.17 6.03
CA LEU A 750 -2.57 -34.75 4.68
C LEU A 750 -1.39 -35.72 4.45
N GLY A 751 -0.55 -35.94 5.46
CA GLY A 751 0.53 -36.95 5.41
C GLY A 751 1.75 -36.57 4.57
N PHE A 752 1.95 -35.28 4.29
CA PHE A 752 3.17 -34.80 3.65
C PHE A 752 4.38 -35.02 4.56
N ASP A 753 5.53 -35.32 3.94
CA ASP A 753 6.81 -35.27 4.65
C ASP A 753 7.08 -33.83 5.14
N PRO A 754 7.41 -33.60 6.42
CA PRO A 754 7.61 -32.25 6.95
C PRO A 754 8.71 -31.46 6.24
N ALA A 755 9.78 -32.12 5.76
CA ALA A 755 10.85 -31.41 5.06
C ALA A 755 10.42 -30.99 3.65
N ALA A 756 9.67 -31.85 2.95
CA ALA A 756 9.06 -31.51 1.66
C ALA A 756 8.04 -30.36 1.80
N ALA A 757 7.16 -30.40 2.81
CA ALA A 757 6.17 -29.35 3.04
C ALA A 757 6.81 -27.99 3.36
N ARG A 758 7.94 -27.97 4.09
CA ARG A 758 8.71 -26.74 4.36
C ARG A 758 9.34 -26.13 3.12
N ALA A 759 9.72 -26.95 2.14
CA ALA A 759 10.30 -26.50 0.88
C ALA A 759 9.25 -25.92 -0.08
N MET A 760 7.98 -26.27 0.08
CA MET A 760 6.88 -25.72 -0.71
C MET A 760 6.57 -24.27 -0.30
N ASN A 761 6.11 -23.49 -1.27
CA ASN A 761 5.54 -22.17 -1.00
C ASN A 761 4.08 -22.30 -0.52
N GLU A 762 3.53 -21.22 0.02
CA GLU A 762 2.21 -21.25 0.64
C GLU A 762 1.08 -21.55 -0.37
N THR A 763 1.18 -21.01 -1.59
CA THR A 763 0.23 -21.31 -2.68
C THR A 763 0.17 -22.81 -2.97
N ALA A 764 1.32 -23.46 -3.13
CA ALA A 764 1.39 -24.88 -3.43
C ALA A 764 0.83 -25.74 -2.28
N LEU A 765 1.05 -25.33 -1.01
CA LEU A 765 0.46 -25.99 0.15
C LEU A 765 -1.07 -25.83 0.20
N MET A 766 -1.57 -24.65 -0.18
CA MET A 766 -3.01 -24.40 -0.27
C MET A 766 -3.64 -25.22 -1.40
N GLU A 767 -3.02 -25.25 -2.58
CA GLU A 767 -3.48 -26.07 -3.71
C GLU A 767 -3.47 -27.55 -3.38
N ALA A 768 -2.40 -28.04 -2.71
CA ALA A 768 -2.32 -29.42 -2.24
C ALA A 768 -3.50 -29.76 -1.31
N ARG A 769 -3.85 -28.87 -0.38
CA ARG A 769 -5.02 -29.07 0.49
C ARG A 769 -6.34 -29.04 -0.28
N ASN A 770 -6.49 -28.11 -1.22
CA ASN A 770 -7.74 -27.92 -1.96
C ASN A 770 -7.98 -29.01 -3.03
N THR A 771 -6.92 -29.68 -3.49
CA THR A 771 -7.01 -30.80 -4.44
C THR A 771 -7.10 -32.16 -3.75
N ASP A 772 -6.75 -32.24 -2.46
CA ASP A 772 -6.89 -33.44 -1.65
C ASP A 772 -8.37 -33.78 -1.39
N ALA A 773 -8.72 -35.07 -1.47
CA ALA A 773 -10.10 -35.53 -1.34
C ALA A 773 -10.68 -35.25 0.05
N ASP A 774 -9.87 -35.35 1.11
CA ASP A 774 -10.30 -35.07 2.48
C ASP A 774 -10.06 -33.59 2.82
N GLY A 775 -8.90 -33.04 2.46
CA GLY A 775 -8.49 -31.66 2.75
C GLY A 775 -9.39 -30.59 2.13
N SER A 776 -10.06 -30.90 1.02
CA SER A 776 -10.99 -30.00 0.32
C SER A 776 -12.36 -29.86 1.00
N VAL A 777 -12.68 -30.72 1.96
CA VAL A 777 -13.96 -30.69 2.71
C VAL A 777 -13.77 -30.70 4.24
N ARG A 778 -12.59 -31.09 4.73
CA ARG A 778 -12.27 -31.21 6.16
C ARG A 778 -11.57 -29.95 6.67
N GLY A 779 -12.12 -29.37 7.75
CA GLY A 779 -11.46 -28.28 8.47
C GLY A 779 -10.28 -28.80 9.28
N LEU A 780 -9.31 -27.94 9.60
CA LEU A 780 -8.18 -28.29 10.48
C LEU A 780 -8.09 -27.29 11.63
N LEU A 781 -8.03 -27.82 12.85
CA LEU A 781 -7.91 -27.10 14.10
C LEU A 781 -6.57 -27.46 14.75
N LEU A 782 -5.77 -26.45 15.08
CA LEU A 782 -4.45 -26.60 15.69
C LEU A 782 -4.40 -25.88 17.02
N LEU A 783 -3.99 -26.59 18.07
CA LEU A 783 -3.79 -26.04 19.41
C LEU A 783 -2.31 -25.95 19.72
N TYR A 784 -1.88 -24.87 20.35
CA TYR A 784 -0.48 -24.58 20.66
C TYR A 784 -0.30 -24.29 22.14
N PRO A 785 0.25 -25.23 22.91
CA PRO A 785 0.71 -24.98 24.28
C PRO A 785 1.89 -24.01 24.30
N ILE A 786 1.69 -22.79 24.81
CA ILE A 786 2.74 -21.76 24.86
C ILE A 786 3.26 -21.62 26.29
N ASP A 787 4.58 -21.57 26.43
CA ASP A 787 5.25 -21.36 27.71
C ASP A 787 5.00 -19.94 28.25
N PRO A 788 4.40 -19.76 29.44
CA PRO A 788 4.19 -18.44 30.04
C PRO A 788 5.48 -17.64 30.26
N ALA A 789 6.62 -18.32 30.45
CA ALA A 789 7.92 -17.71 30.66
C ALA A 789 8.75 -17.52 29.37
N SER A 790 8.11 -17.65 28.20
CA SER A 790 8.75 -17.60 26.88
C SER A 790 9.71 -16.43 26.73
N GLN A 791 11.00 -16.74 26.54
CA GLN A 791 12.05 -15.76 26.29
C GLN A 791 12.21 -15.46 24.79
N PRO A 792 12.61 -14.23 24.40
CA PRO A 792 12.87 -13.89 23.00
C PRO A 792 14.10 -14.64 22.45
N ASP A 793 14.05 -14.99 21.17
CA ASP A 793 15.21 -15.50 20.43
C ASP A 793 16.30 -14.40 20.42
N PRO A 794 17.59 -14.73 20.64
CA PRO A 794 18.69 -13.76 20.62
C PRO A 794 18.72 -12.86 19.38
N ARG A 795 18.24 -13.35 18.22
CA ARG A 795 18.15 -12.57 16.98
C ARG A 795 17.12 -11.45 17.02
N ASN A 796 16.08 -11.60 17.85
CA ASN A 796 14.94 -10.68 17.94
C ASN A 796 14.84 -10.00 19.32
N ALA A 797 15.88 -10.10 20.16
CA ALA A 797 15.88 -9.59 21.53
C ALA A 797 15.79 -8.06 21.65
N ARG A 798 15.92 -7.33 20.53
CA ARG A 798 15.79 -5.86 20.50
C ARG A 798 14.35 -5.38 20.35
N THR A 799 13.48 -6.20 19.74
CA THR A 799 12.09 -5.84 19.42
C THR A 799 11.09 -6.66 20.23
N ARG A 800 11.55 -7.60 21.07
CA ARG A 800 10.70 -8.52 21.82
C ARG A 800 11.06 -8.62 23.29
N ASP A 801 10.01 -8.67 24.10
CA ASP A 801 10.06 -8.90 25.54
C ASP A 801 9.61 -10.33 25.88
N PRO A 802 9.97 -10.87 27.05
CA PRO A 802 9.40 -12.12 27.54
C PRO A 802 7.87 -12.04 27.61
N LEU A 803 7.19 -13.16 27.31
CA LEU A 803 5.73 -13.21 27.36
C LEU A 803 5.20 -12.89 28.77
N ALA A 804 5.85 -13.47 29.79
CA ALA A 804 5.58 -13.23 31.21
C ALA A 804 4.10 -13.36 31.59
N ALA A 805 3.42 -14.37 31.05
CA ALA A 805 2.01 -14.63 31.36
C ALA A 805 1.83 -15.22 32.76
N HIS A 806 0.69 -14.93 33.39
CA HIS A 806 0.39 -15.36 34.75
C HIS A 806 0.04 -16.87 34.84
N ASP A 807 -0.38 -17.48 33.73
CA ASP A 807 -0.74 -18.90 33.65
C ASP A 807 -0.42 -19.46 32.25
N ASP A 808 -0.55 -20.78 32.09
CA ASP A 808 -0.33 -21.47 30.81
C ASP A 808 -1.21 -20.89 29.71
N VAL A 809 -0.59 -20.61 28.56
CA VAL A 809 -1.25 -19.95 27.42
C VAL A 809 -1.54 -20.99 26.35
N ILE A 810 -2.79 -21.06 25.88
CA ILE A 810 -3.15 -21.91 24.74
C ILE A 810 -3.48 -21.04 23.54
N GLY A 811 -2.71 -21.19 22.46
CA GLY A 811 -2.99 -20.58 21.18
C GLY A 811 -3.84 -21.50 20.30
N LEU A 812 -4.63 -20.90 19.42
CA LEU A 812 -5.50 -21.58 18.48
C LEU A 812 -5.16 -21.16 17.05
N ALA A 813 -5.23 -22.10 16.12
CA ALA A 813 -5.30 -21.78 14.70
C ALA A 813 -6.26 -22.70 13.94
N LEU A 814 -6.91 -22.15 12.91
CA LEU A 814 -7.93 -22.79 12.09
C LEU A 814 -7.52 -22.69 10.62
N VAL A 815 -7.72 -23.77 9.86
CA VAL A 815 -7.53 -23.81 8.41
C VAL A 815 -8.81 -24.32 7.76
N PHE A 816 -9.37 -23.52 6.87
CA PHE A 816 -10.60 -23.84 6.17
C PHE A 816 -10.32 -24.32 4.73
N PRO A 817 -11.14 -25.23 4.19
CA PRO A 817 -11.03 -25.69 2.80
C PRO A 817 -11.37 -24.57 1.79
N GLY A 818 -10.77 -24.64 0.60
CA GLY A 818 -10.73 -23.57 -0.40
C GLY A 818 -11.94 -23.36 -1.32
N ASN A 819 -13.06 -24.07 -1.14
CA ASN A 819 -14.23 -23.89 -2.00
C ASN A 819 -15.04 -22.64 -1.58
N ALA A 820 -14.52 -21.47 -1.93
CA ALA A 820 -15.02 -20.15 -1.53
C ALA A 820 -16.36 -19.72 -2.16
N ASP A 821 -16.98 -20.53 -3.03
CA ASP A 821 -18.14 -20.08 -3.82
C ASP A 821 -19.50 -20.10 -3.07
N ALA A 822 -19.62 -20.67 -1.86
CA ALA A 822 -20.94 -20.96 -1.28
C ALA A 822 -21.30 -20.34 0.09
N GLY A 823 -20.39 -19.68 0.81
CA GLY A 823 -20.58 -19.44 2.27
C GLY A 823 -20.48 -18.02 2.79
N GLN A 824 -21.04 -17.01 2.12
CA GLN A 824 -21.03 -15.62 2.64
C GLN A 824 -21.87 -15.52 3.92
N VAL A 825 -21.36 -14.89 5.00
CA VAL A 825 -22.11 -14.64 6.25
C VAL A 825 -22.26 -13.13 6.50
N GLU A 826 -23.46 -12.69 6.89
CA GLU A 826 -23.77 -11.28 7.19
C GLU A 826 -23.81 -10.99 8.71
N SER A 827 -23.25 -9.85 9.14
CA SER A 827 -23.36 -9.30 10.51
C SER A 827 -23.27 -7.76 10.50
N TYR A 828 -23.53 -7.07 11.61
CA TYR A 828 -23.41 -5.61 11.72
C TYR A 828 -22.44 -5.26 12.85
N VAL A 829 -21.41 -4.43 12.59
CA VAL A 829 -20.50 -3.91 13.63
C VAL A 829 -20.17 -2.45 13.35
N ALA A 830 -20.17 -1.61 14.39
CA ALA A 830 -19.70 -0.23 14.37
C ALA A 830 -18.45 -0.12 15.25
N ALA A 831 -17.43 0.63 14.81
CA ALA A 831 -16.28 0.95 15.66
C ALA A 831 -16.63 2.08 16.65
N ASP A 832 -16.08 2.00 17.87
CA ASP A 832 -16.23 3.02 18.91
C ASP A 832 -15.14 4.10 18.73
N LEU A 833 -15.57 5.35 18.48
CA LEU A 833 -14.69 6.51 18.30
C LEU A 833 -14.80 7.53 19.45
N SER A 834 -15.40 7.15 20.59
CA SER A 834 -15.74 8.09 21.67
C SER A 834 -14.54 8.83 22.29
N GLY A 835 -13.31 8.34 22.13
CA GLY A 835 -12.10 8.94 22.68
C GLY A 835 -11.34 9.93 21.79
N VAL A 836 -11.74 10.16 20.53
CA VAL A 836 -10.92 10.91 19.57
C VAL A 836 -11.49 12.32 19.31
N GLN A 837 -10.73 13.37 19.65
CA GLN A 837 -11.00 14.71 19.12
C GLN A 837 -10.56 14.76 17.66
N ILE A 838 -11.53 14.66 16.77
CA ILE A 838 -11.35 14.68 15.33
C ILE A 838 -11.70 16.08 14.83
N GLU A 839 -10.83 16.73 14.06
CA GLU A 839 -11.19 17.97 13.36
C GLU A 839 -12.02 17.65 12.10
N GLU A 840 -13.21 18.24 11.96
CA GLU A 840 -14.16 17.98 10.87
C GLU A 840 -13.66 18.49 9.50
N GLU A 841 -13.69 17.60 8.49
CA GLU A 841 -13.26 17.85 7.10
C GLU A 841 -13.99 19.01 6.39
N GLU A 842 -15.18 19.41 6.85
CA GLU A 842 -15.98 20.48 6.21
C GLU A 842 -15.31 21.86 6.30
N ALA A 843 -14.62 22.17 7.41
CA ALA A 843 -13.83 23.40 7.53
C ALA A 843 -12.57 23.36 6.65
N GLU A 844 -12.01 22.16 6.40
CA GLU A 844 -10.80 21.93 5.61
C GLU A 844 -11.04 22.15 4.11
N LEU A 845 -12.21 21.75 3.60
CA LEU A 845 -12.62 21.90 2.20
C LEU A 845 -13.10 23.33 1.87
N ALA A 846 -13.71 24.04 2.83
CA ALA A 846 -14.12 25.42 2.66
C ALA A 846 -12.92 26.37 2.48
N ALA A 847 -11.83 26.16 3.24
CA ALA A 847 -10.61 26.97 3.14
C ALA A 847 -9.84 26.75 1.82
N LEU A 848 -9.91 25.55 1.24
CA LEU A 848 -9.26 25.19 -0.04
C LEU A 848 -9.99 25.71 -1.27
N ASN A 849 -11.27 26.02 -1.13
CA ASN A 849 -12.11 26.50 -2.24
C ASN A 849 -11.99 27.99 -2.51
N GLY A 850 -11.13 28.72 -1.77
CA GLY A 850 -10.79 30.13 -1.99
C GLY A 850 -11.92 30.91 -2.66
N GLU A 851 -12.80 31.52 -1.87
CA GLU A 851 -13.78 32.50 -2.36
C GLU A 851 -13.05 33.66 -3.06
N ASP A 852 -12.61 33.41 -4.29
CA ASP A 852 -12.33 34.42 -5.31
C ASP A 852 -13.58 34.47 -6.19
N ASP A 853 -14.64 35.08 -5.64
CA ASP A 853 -15.80 35.57 -6.39
C ASP A 853 -15.68 37.10 -6.47
N PRO A 854 -15.59 37.70 -7.67
CA PRO A 854 -16.23 38.96 -7.95
C PRO A 854 -17.65 38.78 -8.48
#